data_AF-A0AA96WZQ7-F1
#
_entry.id   AF-A0AA96WZQ7-F1
#
_cell.length_a   1.000
_cell.length_b   1.000
_cell.length_c   1.000
_cell.angle_alpha   90.00
_cell.angle_beta   90.00
_cell.angle_gamma   90.00
#
_symmetry.space_group_name_H-M   'P 1'
#
loop_
_entity.id
_entity.type
_entity.pdbx_description
1 polymer ?
#
loop_
_entity_poly.entity_id
_entity_poly.type
_entity_poly.pdbx_seq_one_letter_code
_entity_poly.pdbx_strand_id
1 'polypeptide(L)'
;MTIRTKALSFSGSTNITSQSIKKHFKKYDSWQVIAELVWNGLDAGATRIDIEIENNELGGFKLISILDNGSGIDFENLADNFEKFDDTIKNDIGQHGSNGRGRLSFYKLSNESAWFTKHKGKSASITISASTLKDFQGNYLDQALQHPKLANLSSGTCVELTGFSNRKQPVDVSKLPEKLAAEFGWFLALQKDKQIFINGIQLNIPAHEIHEFSVSILNKEFRVSVIRWEEKPSSEKSYYYLLNSQNRIVYKKFSSFNKKAKFYVSAYAFSSWADDFSPEDPNLFTSIDNTTQSKVWEQLLEYLTEKTRIIYENFLRKFAEEQIVKFEADGIFPNYEGEDEETARWRTSNVKEMVRNIYMADPTIFNSLKHKQQKIIVRLLDKLLVSNENDALLEVLESVIDLDDKHMQSLAEQLQKTKLEHIVSTIEVLQKRAAVIQKLQEVMNYHYKNVLETPDLQKIIEANTWLFGSQYSILGAEEDDFLSTAKRFRDEIPEINSIAESDVEDLNEIDGVRRQVDLFLARKIPEHDALGNPYYKCIIIEIKRPGITINDKHLRQIDDYAKILSRQAEYRSEALKFEIILIGRTISEGAFDIQGRLKDNAERGESGLVSTGKFKRYVKNWYTIFHHFELTNQYLLKHLKMKREDLSRKTSSQLINELQEFGQ
;
A
#
# COMPACT_ATOMS: atom_id res chain seq x y z
N MET A 1 -26.26 82.85 -20.88
CA MET A 1 -25.28 83.12 -19.82
C MET A 1 -24.76 81.76 -19.34
N THR A 2 -23.66 81.29 -19.91
CA THR A 2 -23.09 79.98 -19.61
C THR A 2 -22.25 80.13 -18.34
N ILE A 3 -22.80 79.74 -17.19
CA ILE A 3 -22.03 79.68 -15.94
C ILE A 3 -21.03 78.52 -16.11
N ARG A 4 -19.82 78.84 -16.55
CA ARG A 4 -18.66 77.96 -16.37
C ARG A 4 -18.32 77.99 -14.88
N THR A 5 -18.87 77.05 -14.12
CA THR A 5 -18.32 76.70 -12.82
C THR A 5 -16.90 76.19 -13.08
N LYS A 6 -15.89 76.99 -12.73
CA LYS A 6 -14.51 76.52 -12.66
C LYS A 6 -14.51 75.45 -11.56
N ALA A 7 -14.48 74.17 -11.94
CA ALA A 7 -14.08 73.13 -11.01
C ALA A 7 -12.72 73.55 -10.46
N LEU A 8 -12.60 73.72 -9.13
CA LEU A 8 -11.26 73.87 -8.54
C LEU A 8 -10.51 72.58 -8.90
N SER A 9 -9.32 72.74 -9.47
CA SER A 9 -8.41 71.64 -9.80
C SER A 9 -7.21 71.69 -8.87
N PHE A 10 -6.70 70.53 -8.49
CA PHE A 10 -5.46 70.37 -7.75
C PHE A 10 -4.56 69.39 -8.51
N SER A 11 -3.26 69.43 -8.24
CA SER A 11 -2.30 68.51 -8.85
C SER A 11 -1.11 68.38 -7.93
N GLY A 12 -0.47 67.21 -7.94
CA GLY A 12 0.73 66.97 -7.16
C GLY A 12 1.60 65.89 -7.81
N SER A 13 2.77 65.69 -7.23
CA SER A 13 3.71 64.66 -7.64
C SER A 13 4.14 63.85 -6.43
N THR A 14 4.26 62.54 -6.58
CA THR A 14 4.85 61.67 -5.56
C THR A 14 6.34 61.94 -5.41
N ASN A 15 6.89 61.73 -4.22
CA ASN A 15 8.32 61.92 -3.92
C ASN A 15 9.28 60.93 -4.63
N ILE A 16 8.79 60.06 -5.52
CA ILE A 16 9.59 59.07 -6.24
C ILE A 16 9.45 59.19 -7.77
N THR A 17 10.43 58.67 -8.50
CA THR A 17 10.38 58.60 -9.97
C THR A 17 9.53 57.43 -10.47
N SER A 18 8.90 57.64 -11.64
CA SER A 18 8.15 56.60 -12.37
C SER A 18 8.96 55.33 -12.63
N GLN A 19 10.29 55.43 -12.82
CA GLN A 19 11.16 54.27 -13.05
C GLN A 19 11.28 53.38 -11.81
N SER A 20 11.42 53.98 -10.62
CA SER A 20 11.49 53.23 -9.37
C SER A 20 10.17 52.52 -9.05
N ILE A 21 9.03 53.18 -9.30
CA ILE A 21 7.70 52.55 -9.20
C ILE A 21 7.61 51.33 -10.11
N LYS A 22 8.01 51.47 -11.39
CA LYS A 22 8.00 50.37 -12.36
C LYS A 22 8.93 49.21 -11.98
N LYS A 23 10.08 49.51 -11.34
CA LYS A 23 11.02 48.50 -10.85
C LYS A 23 10.44 47.72 -9.67
N HIS A 24 9.73 48.40 -8.76
CA HIS A 24 9.12 47.80 -7.58
C HIS A 24 8.06 46.75 -7.94
N PHE A 25 7.11 47.12 -8.81
CA PHE A 25 6.03 46.23 -9.24
C PHE A 25 6.41 45.30 -10.40
N LYS A 26 7.70 45.20 -10.77
CA LYS A 26 8.14 44.41 -11.93
C LYS A 26 7.63 42.96 -11.88
N LYS A 27 7.63 42.33 -10.70
CA LYS A 27 7.20 40.94 -10.47
C LYS A 27 5.70 40.79 -10.19
N TYR A 28 4.93 41.87 -10.10
CA TYR A 28 3.49 41.78 -9.87
C TYR A 28 2.78 41.22 -11.11
N ASP A 29 1.94 40.23 -10.87
CA ASP A 29 0.96 39.73 -11.81
C ASP A 29 -0.23 40.69 -11.89
N SER A 30 -0.86 40.71 -13.05
CA SER A 30 -2.01 41.58 -13.35
C SER A 30 -3.18 41.46 -12.35
N TRP A 31 -3.48 40.26 -11.86
CA TRP A 31 -4.59 40.07 -10.90
C TRP A 31 -4.27 40.66 -9.52
N GLN A 32 -2.99 40.73 -9.13
CA GLN A 32 -2.57 41.28 -7.84
C GLN A 32 -2.85 42.78 -7.76
N VAL A 33 -2.84 43.47 -8.90
CA VAL A 33 -3.23 44.89 -8.98
C VAL A 33 -4.70 45.07 -8.56
N ILE A 34 -5.59 44.17 -8.98
CA ILE A 34 -6.99 44.20 -8.57
C ILE A 34 -7.09 43.93 -7.06
N ALA A 35 -6.36 42.92 -6.56
CA ALA A 35 -6.32 42.61 -5.14
C ALA A 35 -5.82 43.79 -4.29
N GLU A 36 -4.79 44.51 -4.72
CA GLU A 36 -4.30 45.72 -4.03
C GLU A 36 -5.38 46.81 -3.95
N LEU A 37 -6.15 47.03 -5.03
CA LEU A 37 -7.23 48.01 -5.03
C LEU A 37 -8.40 47.58 -4.12
N VAL A 38 -8.68 46.28 -4.03
CA VAL A 38 -9.64 45.72 -3.07
C VAL A 38 -9.16 45.90 -1.64
N TRP A 39 -7.89 45.61 -1.34
CA TRP A 39 -7.29 45.85 -0.03
C TRP A 39 -7.40 47.31 0.40
N ASN A 40 -7.19 48.28 -0.51
CA ASN A 40 -7.38 49.70 -0.18
C ASN A 40 -8.81 50.02 0.27
N GLY A 41 -9.82 49.43 -0.38
CA GLY A 41 -11.21 49.56 0.07
C GLY A 41 -11.45 48.96 1.45
N LEU A 42 -10.92 47.75 1.69
CA LEU A 42 -11.04 47.06 2.99
C LEU A 42 -10.34 47.83 4.13
N ASP A 43 -9.15 48.37 3.86
CA ASP A 43 -8.36 49.22 4.76
C ASP A 43 -9.07 50.55 5.06
N ALA A 44 -9.85 51.07 4.10
CA ALA A 44 -10.73 52.23 4.28
C ALA A 44 -12.02 51.92 5.06
N GLY A 45 -12.18 50.68 5.54
CA GLY A 45 -13.33 50.25 6.34
C GLY A 45 -14.54 49.82 5.50
N ALA A 46 -14.38 49.52 4.22
CA ALA A 46 -15.49 49.06 3.38
C ALA A 46 -16.04 47.72 3.89
N THR A 47 -17.37 47.63 3.90
CA THR A 47 -18.13 46.38 4.12
C THR A 47 -18.57 45.75 2.80
N ARG A 48 -18.57 46.50 1.70
CA ARG A 48 -18.90 46.00 0.37
C ARG A 48 -17.93 46.56 -0.66
N ILE A 49 -17.40 45.67 -1.49
CA ILE A 49 -16.57 46.00 -2.64
C ILE A 49 -17.14 45.32 -3.89
N ASP A 50 -17.39 46.08 -4.94
CA ASP A 50 -17.89 45.60 -6.23
C ASP A 50 -16.82 45.79 -7.32
N ILE A 51 -16.41 44.68 -7.95
CA ILE A 51 -15.47 44.64 -9.07
C ILE A 51 -16.27 44.37 -10.34
N GLU A 52 -16.19 45.26 -11.33
CA GLU A 52 -16.83 45.07 -12.63
C GLU A 52 -15.81 45.17 -13.75
N ILE A 53 -15.89 44.24 -14.70
CA ILE A 53 -15.02 44.16 -15.87
C ILE A 53 -15.89 44.21 -17.12
N GLU A 54 -15.78 45.30 -17.87
CA GLU A 54 -16.47 45.47 -19.15
C GLU A 54 -15.53 45.17 -20.32
N ASN A 55 -16.02 44.42 -21.29
CA ASN A 55 -15.34 44.20 -22.56
C ASN A 55 -15.87 45.14 -23.65
N ASN A 56 -15.02 45.49 -24.60
CA ASN A 56 -15.43 46.13 -25.84
C ASN A 56 -16.00 45.10 -26.83
N GLU A 57 -16.59 45.59 -27.93
CA GLU A 57 -17.21 44.76 -28.97
C GLU A 57 -16.24 43.76 -29.63
N LEU A 58 -14.93 44.01 -29.52
CA LEU A 58 -13.85 43.15 -30.06
C LEU A 58 -13.30 42.16 -29.01
N GLY A 59 -13.90 42.07 -27.82
CA GLY A 59 -13.51 41.16 -26.75
C GLY A 59 -12.29 41.58 -25.91
N GLY A 60 -11.77 42.79 -26.13
CA GLY A 60 -10.73 43.40 -25.28
C GLY A 60 -11.33 44.13 -24.08
N PHE A 61 -10.54 44.37 -23.04
CA PHE A 61 -11.02 45.12 -21.87
C PHE A 61 -11.30 46.59 -22.24
N LYS A 62 -12.48 47.06 -21.86
CA LYS A 62 -12.92 48.46 -21.99
C LYS A 62 -12.74 49.21 -20.68
N LEU A 63 -13.20 48.61 -19.58
CA LEU A 63 -13.20 49.21 -18.24
C LEU A 63 -13.00 48.11 -17.20
N ILE A 64 -12.16 48.37 -16.20
CA ILE A 64 -12.22 47.65 -14.92
C ILE A 64 -12.58 48.70 -13.87
N SER A 65 -13.70 48.52 -13.18
CA SER A 65 -14.10 49.40 -12.07
C SER A 65 -14.09 48.65 -10.74
N ILE A 66 -13.52 49.24 -9.70
CA ILE A 66 -13.60 48.75 -8.32
C ILE A 66 -14.28 49.82 -7.47
N LEU A 67 -15.45 49.51 -6.93
CA LEU A 67 -16.24 50.38 -6.06
C LEU A 67 -16.17 49.86 -4.63
N ASP A 68 -15.84 50.72 -3.68
CA ASP A 68 -15.95 50.45 -2.26
C ASP A 68 -16.88 51.45 -1.56
N ASN A 69 -17.52 51.01 -0.47
CA ASN A 69 -18.35 51.84 0.39
C ASN A 69 -17.61 52.32 1.65
N GLY A 70 -16.28 52.41 1.61
CA GLY A 70 -15.45 52.81 2.73
C GLY A 70 -15.54 54.30 3.04
N SER A 71 -14.54 54.80 3.78
CA SER A 71 -14.49 56.20 4.22
C SER A 71 -14.20 57.21 3.09
N GLY A 72 -13.76 56.75 1.90
CA GLY A 72 -13.29 57.61 0.83
C GLY A 72 -11.87 58.15 1.05
N ILE A 73 -11.30 58.82 0.05
CA ILE A 73 -9.96 59.39 0.09
C ILE A 73 -10.04 60.81 0.67
N ASP A 74 -9.20 61.14 1.66
CA ASP A 74 -9.05 62.52 2.14
C ASP A 74 -8.16 63.32 1.16
N PHE A 75 -8.82 64.04 0.25
CA PHE A 75 -8.19 64.89 -0.76
C PHE A 75 -8.00 66.34 -0.29
N GLU A 76 -8.31 66.67 0.96
CA GLU A 76 -7.96 67.97 1.56
C GLU A 76 -6.57 67.93 2.20
N ASN A 77 -6.09 66.73 2.55
CA ASN A 77 -4.74 66.46 3.01
C ASN A 77 -3.96 65.58 2.01
N LEU A 78 -3.63 66.15 0.84
CA LEU A 78 -2.94 65.45 -0.25
C LEU A 78 -1.51 65.02 0.13
N ALA A 79 -0.84 65.83 0.95
CA ALA A 79 0.52 65.59 1.44
C ALA A 79 0.61 64.28 2.24
N ASP A 80 -0.41 63.96 3.04
CA ASP A 80 -0.43 62.75 3.86
C ASP A 80 -0.99 61.50 3.14
N ASN A 81 -1.59 61.65 1.95
CA ASN A 81 -2.27 60.56 1.24
C ASN A 81 -1.69 60.26 -0.16
N PHE A 82 -1.83 61.18 -1.11
CA PHE A 82 -1.52 60.96 -2.53
C PHE A 82 -0.07 61.34 -2.91
N GLU A 83 0.53 62.32 -2.23
CA GLU A 83 1.90 62.82 -2.48
C GLU A 83 2.98 62.02 -1.73
N LYS A 84 2.66 61.48 -0.55
CA LYS A 84 3.59 60.65 0.21
C LYS A 84 3.91 59.35 -0.50
N PHE A 85 5.20 59.15 -0.77
CA PHE A 85 5.79 57.91 -1.26
C PHE A 85 6.97 57.57 -0.35
N ASP A 86 6.80 56.52 0.47
CA ASP A 86 7.88 55.86 1.22
C ASP A 86 8.58 56.72 2.29
N ASP A 87 7.88 57.01 3.41
CA ASP A 87 8.54 57.37 4.68
C ASP A 87 8.53 56.14 5.61
N THR A 88 9.72 55.69 5.97
CA THR A 88 9.99 54.44 6.70
C THR A 88 9.60 54.46 8.18
N ILE A 89 9.50 53.22 8.70
CA ILE A 89 9.47 52.78 10.11
C ILE A 89 8.07 52.75 10.75
N LYS A 90 7.24 51.82 10.29
CA LYS A 90 6.45 50.92 11.16
C LYS A 90 6.14 49.67 10.33
N ASN A 91 6.75 48.54 10.70
CA ASN A 91 6.36 47.22 10.21
C ASN A 91 4.96 46.89 10.76
N ASP A 92 3.92 47.58 10.29
CA ASP A 92 2.54 47.27 10.65
C ASP A 92 2.12 46.07 9.80
N ILE A 93 2.21 44.87 10.40
CA ILE A 93 1.94 43.57 9.76
C ILE A 93 0.44 43.47 9.34
N GLY A 94 -0.40 44.41 9.78
CA GLY A 94 -1.86 44.33 9.71
C GLY A 94 -2.55 45.33 8.79
N GLN A 95 -1.82 46.27 8.18
CA GLN A 95 -2.28 47.02 7.00
C GLN A 95 -1.57 46.46 5.78
N HIS A 96 -2.32 45.98 4.78
CA HIS A 96 -1.72 45.63 3.49
C HIS A 96 -1.11 46.87 2.83
N GLY A 97 -1.74 48.05 3.02
CA GLY A 97 -1.35 49.32 2.43
C GLY A 97 -0.71 50.34 3.38
N SER A 98 0.29 49.99 4.20
CA SER A 98 0.96 50.98 5.08
C SER A 98 1.76 52.06 4.34
N ASN A 99 1.96 51.94 3.03
CA ASN A 99 2.86 52.79 2.26
C ASN A 99 2.21 53.60 1.12
N GLY A 100 0.90 53.45 0.88
CA GLY A 100 0.23 54.09 -0.26
C GLY A 100 0.74 53.65 -1.65
N ARG A 101 1.63 52.64 -1.73
CA ARG A 101 2.33 52.24 -2.96
C ARG A 101 1.43 51.47 -3.93
N GLY A 102 0.55 50.62 -3.41
CA GLY A 102 -0.25 49.66 -4.18
C GLY A 102 -1.13 50.29 -5.25
N ARG A 103 -1.67 51.51 -5.01
CA ARG A 103 -2.50 52.25 -5.96
C ARG A 103 -1.82 52.54 -7.30
N LEU A 104 -0.48 52.68 -7.31
CA LEU A 104 0.29 52.97 -8.52
C LEU A 104 0.58 51.72 -9.36
N SER A 105 0.23 50.51 -8.88
CA SER A 105 0.42 49.27 -9.62
C SER A 105 -0.49 49.14 -10.85
N PHE A 106 -1.49 50.01 -11.00
CA PHE A 106 -2.47 50.02 -12.10
C PHE A 106 -1.85 50.00 -13.51
N TYR A 107 -0.63 50.55 -13.68
CA TYR A 107 0.06 50.59 -14.98
C TYR A 107 0.34 49.21 -15.59
N LYS A 108 0.31 48.17 -14.75
CA LYS A 108 0.41 46.77 -15.19
C LYS A 108 -0.83 46.29 -15.95
N LEU A 109 -1.97 46.92 -15.70
CA LEU A 109 -3.25 46.61 -16.33
C LEU A 109 -3.62 47.60 -17.43
N SER A 110 -3.46 48.90 -17.14
CA SER A 110 -4.14 49.98 -17.86
C SER A 110 -3.23 51.18 -18.02
N ASN A 111 -3.47 52.01 -19.05
CA ASN A 111 -2.69 53.23 -19.26
C ASN A 111 -3.20 54.39 -18.42
N GLU A 112 -4.50 54.42 -18.11
CA GLU A 112 -5.13 55.51 -17.38
C GLU A 112 -5.91 54.95 -16.19
N SER A 113 -5.85 55.68 -15.08
CA SER A 113 -6.62 55.38 -13.86
C SER A 113 -7.30 56.63 -13.34
N ALA A 114 -8.56 56.49 -12.92
CA ALA A 114 -9.36 57.55 -12.32
C ALA A 114 -9.97 57.07 -11.00
N TRP A 115 -9.71 57.78 -9.91
CA TRP A 115 -10.35 57.58 -8.61
C TRP A 115 -11.42 58.64 -8.42
N PHE A 116 -12.67 58.24 -8.42
CA PHE A 116 -13.79 59.05 -7.95
C PHE A 116 -14.01 58.75 -6.48
N THR A 117 -14.18 59.76 -5.65
CA THR A 117 -14.28 59.54 -4.20
C THR A 117 -15.24 60.51 -3.55
N LYS A 118 -15.85 60.07 -2.46
CA LYS A 118 -16.70 60.87 -1.58
C LYS A 118 -16.20 60.72 -0.14
N HIS A 119 -15.72 61.82 0.42
CA HIS A 119 -15.17 61.87 1.78
C HIS A 119 -15.75 63.07 2.52
N LYS A 120 -16.31 62.83 3.73
CA LYS A 120 -16.91 63.87 4.59
C LYS A 120 -17.86 64.83 3.84
N GLY A 121 -18.67 64.31 2.93
CA GLY A 121 -19.66 65.08 2.15
C GLY A 121 -19.11 65.84 0.95
N LYS A 122 -17.79 65.82 0.69
CA LYS A 122 -17.16 66.41 -0.49
C LYS A 122 -16.84 65.33 -1.51
N SER A 123 -16.79 65.71 -2.79
CA SER A 123 -16.52 64.80 -3.91
C SER A 123 -15.31 65.27 -4.71
N ALA A 124 -14.49 64.35 -5.18
CA ALA A 124 -13.35 64.64 -6.04
C ALA A 124 -13.10 63.49 -7.04
N SER A 125 -12.46 63.83 -8.16
CA SER A 125 -11.81 62.86 -9.06
C SER A 125 -10.30 63.06 -9.00
N ILE A 126 -9.52 61.99 -9.01
CA ILE A 126 -8.05 62.02 -9.15
C ILE A 126 -7.68 61.11 -10.32
N THR A 127 -6.80 61.56 -11.22
CA THR A 127 -6.38 60.81 -12.40
C THR A 127 -4.86 60.68 -12.47
N ILE A 128 -4.38 59.48 -12.83
CA ILE A 128 -2.96 59.18 -13.03
C ILE A 128 -2.77 58.41 -14.35
N SER A 129 -1.79 58.84 -15.15
CA SER A 129 -1.37 58.16 -16.38
C SER A 129 -0.13 57.30 -16.17
N ALA A 130 -0.09 56.13 -16.79
CA ALA A 130 1.06 55.21 -16.79
C ALA A 130 2.32 55.80 -17.46
N SER A 131 2.15 56.84 -18.28
CA SER A 131 3.22 57.60 -18.91
C SER A 131 3.93 58.51 -17.89
N THR A 132 3.21 59.06 -16.92
CA THR A 132 3.67 60.00 -15.89
C THR A 132 3.23 59.54 -14.49
N LEU A 133 3.60 58.31 -14.11
CA LEU A 133 3.17 57.67 -12.85
C LEU A 133 3.42 58.46 -11.56
N LYS A 134 4.39 59.38 -11.56
CA LYS A 134 4.68 60.23 -10.40
C LYS A 134 3.64 61.33 -10.23
N ASP A 135 2.97 61.76 -11.30
CA ASP A 135 2.14 62.95 -11.33
C ASP A 135 0.66 62.57 -11.28
N PHE A 136 -0.12 63.30 -10.48
CA PHE A 136 -1.58 63.16 -10.44
C PHE A 136 -2.27 64.50 -10.66
N GLN A 137 -3.45 64.44 -11.24
CA GLN A 137 -4.34 65.59 -11.40
C GLN A 137 -5.65 65.29 -10.70
N GLY A 138 -6.21 66.26 -9.99
CA GLY A 138 -7.47 66.12 -9.30
C GLY A 138 -8.41 67.29 -9.52
N ASN A 139 -9.70 67.03 -9.43
CA ASN A 139 -10.75 68.03 -9.57
C ASN A 139 -11.76 67.83 -8.45
N TYR A 140 -12.16 68.92 -7.81
CA TYR A 140 -13.33 68.91 -6.93
C TYR A 140 -14.58 68.77 -7.80
N LEU A 141 -15.47 67.86 -7.40
CA LEU A 141 -16.69 67.56 -8.13
C LEU A 141 -17.90 68.09 -7.37
N ASP A 142 -18.78 68.79 -8.08
CA ASP A 142 -20.14 69.02 -7.60
C ASP A 142 -20.92 67.70 -7.58
N GLN A 143 -21.97 67.62 -6.75
CA GLN A 143 -22.78 66.39 -6.61
C GLN A 143 -23.35 65.88 -7.95
N ALA A 144 -23.67 66.79 -8.89
CA ALA A 144 -24.18 66.45 -10.22
C ALA A 144 -23.11 65.87 -11.17
N LEU A 145 -21.82 66.08 -10.87
CA LEU A 145 -20.68 65.61 -11.65
C LEU A 145 -20.02 64.36 -11.03
N GLN A 146 -20.57 63.85 -9.92
CA GLN A 146 -20.06 62.66 -9.26
C GLN A 146 -20.35 61.40 -10.07
N HIS A 147 -19.47 60.41 -9.95
CA HIS A 147 -19.64 59.10 -10.56
C HIS A 147 -20.98 58.45 -10.17
N PRO A 148 -21.78 57.93 -11.12
CA PRO A 148 -23.12 57.42 -10.85
C PRO A 148 -23.17 56.35 -9.75
N LYS A 149 -22.16 55.49 -9.68
CA LYS A 149 -22.07 54.43 -8.66
C LYS A 149 -21.87 54.95 -7.23
N LEU A 150 -21.34 56.17 -7.07
CA LEU A 150 -21.13 56.82 -5.77
C LEU A 150 -22.28 57.75 -5.37
N ALA A 151 -23.21 58.05 -6.29
CA ALA A 151 -24.26 59.06 -6.07
C ALA A 151 -25.12 58.77 -4.83
N ASN A 152 -25.42 57.49 -4.60
CA ASN A 152 -26.27 57.02 -3.51
C ASN A 152 -25.51 56.62 -2.24
N LEU A 153 -24.18 56.71 -2.23
CA LEU A 153 -23.35 56.36 -1.07
C LEU A 153 -23.05 57.61 -0.24
N SER A 154 -22.96 57.47 1.08
CA SER A 154 -22.56 58.56 1.98
C SER A 154 -21.06 58.87 1.87
N SER A 155 -20.25 57.84 1.62
CA SER A 155 -18.82 57.87 1.41
C SER A 155 -18.39 56.65 0.57
N GLY A 156 -17.19 56.68 0.03
CA GLY A 156 -16.62 55.56 -0.73
C GLY A 156 -15.70 56.02 -1.85
N THR A 157 -15.10 55.06 -2.54
CA THR A 157 -14.25 55.32 -3.70
C THR A 157 -14.61 54.38 -4.85
N CYS A 158 -14.58 54.89 -6.08
CA CYS A 158 -14.72 54.12 -7.30
C CYS A 158 -13.48 54.35 -8.16
N VAL A 159 -12.72 53.29 -8.41
CA VAL A 159 -11.51 53.31 -9.22
C VAL A 159 -11.85 52.77 -10.60
N GLU A 160 -11.62 53.55 -11.65
CA GLU A 160 -11.79 53.15 -13.04
C GLU A 160 -10.44 53.04 -13.74
N LEU A 161 -10.16 51.87 -14.32
CA LEU A 161 -8.98 51.59 -15.11
C LEU A 161 -9.36 51.52 -16.59
N THR A 162 -8.67 52.28 -17.44
CA THR A 162 -8.97 52.39 -18.87
C THR A 162 -7.70 52.48 -19.74
N GLY A 163 -7.87 52.44 -21.06
CA GLY A 163 -6.73 52.49 -21.99
C GLY A 163 -5.90 51.21 -22.00
N PHE A 164 -6.56 50.05 -21.95
CA PHE A 164 -5.94 48.73 -22.05
C PHE A 164 -5.28 48.52 -23.42
N SER A 165 -4.14 47.83 -23.46
CA SER A 165 -3.45 47.54 -24.73
C SER A 165 -4.16 46.47 -25.56
N ASN A 166 -4.34 46.69 -26.87
CA ASN A 166 -5.20 45.91 -27.76
C ASN A 166 -4.77 44.46 -28.08
N ARG A 167 -3.73 43.88 -27.46
CA ARG A 167 -3.18 42.60 -27.95
C ARG A 167 -3.33 41.38 -27.03
N LYS A 168 -3.68 41.53 -25.75
CA LYS A 168 -4.04 40.43 -24.84
C LYS A 168 -4.91 40.94 -23.70
N GLN A 169 -5.89 40.15 -23.24
CA GLN A 169 -6.54 40.40 -21.95
C GLN A 169 -5.46 40.34 -20.86
N PRO A 170 -5.22 41.42 -20.10
CA PRO A 170 -4.15 41.46 -19.11
C PRO A 170 -4.42 40.54 -17.91
N VAL A 171 -5.67 40.17 -17.66
CA VAL A 171 -6.11 39.24 -16.60
C VAL A 171 -7.01 38.17 -17.23
N ASP A 172 -6.83 36.92 -16.81
CA ASP A 172 -7.79 35.85 -17.10
C ASP A 172 -8.99 35.97 -16.16
N VAL A 173 -10.10 36.54 -16.66
CA VAL A 173 -11.31 36.78 -15.88
C VAL A 173 -11.90 35.49 -15.32
N SER A 174 -11.74 34.37 -16.02
CA SER A 174 -12.28 33.07 -15.58
C SER A 174 -11.60 32.55 -14.31
N LYS A 175 -10.32 32.89 -14.10
CA LYS A 175 -9.53 32.48 -12.93
C LYS A 175 -9.47 33.53 -11.83
N LEU A 176 -9.95 34.75 -12.10
CA LEU A 176 -9.92 35.83 -11.13
C LEU A 176 -10.68 35.49 -9.83
N PRO A 177 -11.89 34.90 -9.87
CA PRO A 177 -12.59 34.50 -8.64
C PRO A 177 -11.79 33.53 -7.78
N GLU A 178 -11.16 32.51 -8.38
CA GLU A 178 -10.33 31.54 -7.66
C GLU A 178 -9.15 32.22 -6.94
N LYS A 179 -8.45 33.12 -7.66
CA LYS A 179 -7.30 33.86 -7.09
C LYS A 179 -7.71 34.83 -5.99
N LEU A 180 -8.81 35.55 -6.15
CA LEU A 180 -9.31 36.45 -5.11
C LEU A 180 -9.88 35.68 -3.92
N ALA A 181 -10.53 34.54 -4.14
CA ALA A 181 -10.99 33.66 -3.06
C ALA A 181 -9.81 33.10 -2.25
N ALA A 182 -8.70 32.78 -2.93
CA ALA A 182 -7.46 32.36 -2.31
C ALA A 182 -6.82 33.46 -1.43
N GLU A 183 -6.86 34.71 -1.91
CA GLU A 183 -6.27 35.87 -1.23
C GLU A 183 -7.13 36.35 -0.04
N PHE A 184 -8.44 36.50 -0.26
CA PHE A 184 -9.37 37.14 0.69
C PHE A 184 -10.22 36.15 1.49
N GLY A 185 -10.23 34.86 1.13
CA GLY A 185 -11.12 33.88 1.73
C GLY A 185 -11.03 33.81 3.25
N TRP A 186 -9.81 33.85 3.79
CA TRP A 186 -9.59 33.86 5.25
C TRP A 186 -10.15 35.11 5.93
N PHE A 187 -10.00 36.26 5.29
CA PHE A 187 -10.43 37.54 5.84
C PHE A 187 -11.96 37.62 5.85
N LEU A 188 -12.59 37.21 4.75
CA LEU A 188 -14.05 37.14 4.63
C LEU A 188 -14.68 36.08 5.56
N ALA A 189 -13.99 34.97 5.81
CA ALA A 189 -14.45 33.95 6.76
C ALA A 189 -14.52 34.49 8.20
N LEU A 190 -13.58 35.37 8.57
CA LEU A 190 -13.55 36.01 9.89
C LEU A 190 -14.49 37.23 9.99
N GLN A 191 -14.55 38.04 8.95
CA GLN A 191 -15.30 39.30 8.89
C GLN A 191 -16.60 39.09 8.10
N LYS A 192 -17.59 38.47 8.75
CA LYS A 192 -18.85 38.02 8.12
C LYS A 192 -19.71 39.15 7.55
N ASP A 193 -19.47 40.38 7.96
CA ASP A 193 -20.13 41.60 7.48
C ASP A 193 -19.50 42.17 6.20
N LYS A 194 -18.32 41.67 5.80
CA LYS A 194 -17.60 42.13 4.61
C LYS A 194 -17.89 41.26 3.40
N GLN A 195 -18.07 41.89 2.24
CA GLN A 195 -18.46 41.22 1.00
C GLN A 195 -17.69 41.77 -0.19
N ILE A 196 -17.22 40.88 -1.06
CA ILE A 196 -16.60 41.21 -2.34
C ILE A 196 -17.45 40.60 -3.45
N PHE A 197 -17.75 41.38 -4.49
CA PHE A 197 -18.51 40.95 -5.67
C PHE A 197 -17.66 41.12 -6.93
N ILE A 198 -17.77 40.18 -7.86
CA ILE A 198 -17.14 40.23 -9.19
C ILE A 198 -18.25 40.09 -10.23
N ASN A 199 -18.47 41.12 -11.05
CA ASN A 199 -19.55 41.19 -12.03
C ASN A 199 -20.92 40.84 -11.42
N GLY A 200 -21.18 41.32 -10.20
CA GLY A 200 -22.42 41.06 -9.45
C GLY A 200 -22.49 39.71 -8.74
N ILE A 201 -21.52 38.81 -8.94
CA ILE A 201 -21.46 37.50 -8.26
C ILE A 201 -20.62 37.65 -6.99
N GLN A 202 -21.18 37.27 -5.84
CA GLN A 202 -20.44 37.30 -4.58
C GLN A 202 -19.26 36.33 -4.63
N LEU A 203 -18.09 36.78 -4.18
CA LEU A 203 -16.90 35.96 -4.07
C LEU A 203 -17.17 34.80 -3.09
N ASN A 204 -17.04 33.57 -3.59
CA ASN A 204 -17.23 32.39 -2.75
C ASN A 204 -16.06 32.23 -1.77
N ILE A 205 -16.37 31.95 -0.52
CA ILE A 205 -15.37 31.63 0.49
C ILE A 205 -15.04 30.12 0.36
N PRO A 206 -13.76 29.72 0.26
CA PRO A 206 -13.39 28.31 0.19
C PRO A 206 -14.00 27.50 1.34
N ALA A 207 -14.34 26.23 1.11
CA ALA A 207 -14.97 25.38 2.12
C ALA A 207 -14.07 25.25 3.37
N HIS A 208 -14.67 25.49 4.53
CA HIS A 208 -13.94 25.59 5.79
C HIS A 208 -14.82 25.30 7.01
N GLU A 209 -14.17 24.93 8.11
CA GLU A 209 -14.75 24.81 9.46
C GLU A 209 -14.15 25.90 10.35
N ILE A 210 -14.99 26.60 11.13
CA ILE A 210 -14.54 27.61 12.11
C ILE A 210 -14.77 27.08 13.53
N HIS A 211 -13.75 27.18 14.37
CA HIS A 211 -13.82 26.87 15.80
C HIS A 211 -13.46 28.12 16.60
N GLU A 212 -14.40 28.61 17.42
CA GLU A 212 -14.21 29.81 18.23
C GLU A 212 -14.04 29.45 19.71
N PHE A 213 -13.12 30.14 20.38
CA PHE A 213 -12.79 29.95 21.78
C PHE A 213 -12.54 31.30 22.46
N SER A 214 -12.70 31.35 23.77
CA SER A 214 -12.28 32.48 24.61
C SER A 214 -11.37 31.96 25.71
N VAL A 215 -10.31 32.69 26.03
CA VAL A 215 -9.35 32.33 27.07
C VAL A 215 -8.79 33.57 27.75
N SER A 216 -8.67 33.52 29.08
CA SER A 216 -7.97 34.53 29.87
C SER A 216 -6.58 34.03 30.22
N ILE A 217 -5.55 34.76 29.82
CA ILE A 217 -4.14 34.41 30.04
C ILE A 217 -3.50 35.54 30.83
N LEU A 218 -3.13 35.28 32.09
CA LEU A 218 -2.56 36.27 33.01
C LEU A 218 -3.39 37.58 33.05
N ASN A 219 -4.71 37.44 33.19
CA ASN A 219 -5.70 38.54 33.20
C ASN A 219 -5.80 39.34 31.87
N LYS A 220 -5.36 38.76 30.76
CA LYS A 220 -5.57 39.30 29.41
C LYS A 220 -6.55 38.39 28.67
N GLU A 221 -7.64 38.96 28.20
CA GLU A 221 -8.66 38.24 27.46
C GLU A 221 -8.26 38.07 26.00
N PHE A 222 -8.37 36.85 25.49
CA PHE A 222 -8.18 36.50 24.09
C PHE A 222 -9.42 35.83 23.54
N ARG A 223 -9.88 36.31 22.38
CA ARG A 223 -10.81 35.56 21.52
C ARG A 223 -9.99 34.85 20.47
N VAL A 224 -10.20 33.55 20.28
CA VAL A 224 -9.45 32.73 19.33
C VAL A 224 -10.41 32.16 18.30
N SER A 225 -10.10 32.28 17.03
CA SER A 225 -10.80 31.62 15.93
C SER A 225 -9.82 30.75 15.16
N VAL A 226 -10.04 29.44 15.14
CA VAL A 226 -9.25 28.48 14.36
C VAL A 226 -10.06 28.06 13.14
N ILE A 227 -9.55 28.36 11.95
CA ILE A 227 -10.17 28.00 10.68
C ILE A 227 -9.41 26.81 10.09
N ARG A 228 -10.14 25.71 9.85
CA ARG A 228 -9.65 24.56 9.08
C ARG A 228 -10.21 24.64 7.66
N TRP A 229 -9.33 24.63 6.67
CA TRP A 229 -9.69 24.63 5.26
C TRP A 229 -9.71 23.21 4.71
N GLU A 230 -10.71 22.89 3.87
CA GLU A 230 -10.77 21.61 3.16
C GLU A 230 -9.66 21.49 2.12
N GLU A 231 -9.52 22.54 1.32
CA GLU A 231 -8.45 22.70 0.35
C GLU A 231 -7.45 23.75 0.83
N LYS A 232 -6.27 23.76 0.21
CA LYS A 232 -5.26 24.75 0.55
C LYS A 232 -5.70 26.11 0.00
N PRO A 233 -6.01 27.11 0.84
CA PRO A 233 -6.59 28.37 0.37
C PRO A 233 -5.63 29.17 -0.52
N SER A 234 -4.31 29.10 -0.36
CA SER A 234 -3.35 29.77 -1.26
C SER A 234 -1.92 29.18 -1.17
N SER A 235 -0.89 29.92 -1.63
CA SER A 235 0.51 29.61 -1.31
C SER A 235 0.85 29.75 0.17
N GLU A 236 -0.03 30.35 0.99
CA GLU A 236 0.19 30.49 2.42
C GLU A 236 0.37 29.14 3.13
N LYS A 237 1.18 29.21 4.19
CA LYS A 237 1.50 28.12 5.10
C LYS A 237 0.57 28.22 6.31
N SER A 238 0.48 27.20 7.14
CA SER A 238 -0.34 27.30 8.36
C SER A 238 0.33 28.22 9.37
N TYR A 239 -0.38 29.27 9.77
CA TYR A 239 0.10 30.31 10.69
C TYR A 239 -0.84 30.48 11.88
N TYR A 240 -0.27 30.95 12.97
CA TYR A 240 -0.96 31.59 14.08
C TYR A 240 -0.78 33.10 13.93
N TYR A 241 -1.88 33.82 13.80
CA TYR A 241 -1.95 35.27 13.63
C TYR A 241 -2.40 35.90 14.96
N LEU A 242 -1.71 36.97 15.36
CA LEU A 242 -2.08 37.80 16.51
C LEU A 242 -2.69 39.10 15.99
N LEU A 243 -3.87 39.43 16.48
CA LEU A 243 -4.66 40.59 16.08
C LEU A 243 -4.95 41.49 17.27
N ASN A 244 -4.86 42.79 17.01
CA ASN A 244 -5.11 43.84 17.98
C ASN A 244 -6.62 44.22 18.04
N SER A 245 -6.98 45.20 18.86
CA SER A 245 -8.38 45.63 19.05
C SER A 245 -9.02 46.25 17.81
N GLN A 246 -8.22 46.68 16.82
CA GLN A 246 -8.68 47.15 15.51
C GLN A 246 -8.69 46.06 14.43
N ASN A 247 -8.58 44.78 14.81
CA ASN A 247 -8.49 43.63 13.90
C ASN A 247 -7.28 43.67 12.93
N ARG A 248 -6.19 44.34 13.32
CA ARG A 248 -4.94 44.36 12.55
C ARG A 248 -4.03 43.23 12.99
N ILE A 249 -3.45 42.51 12.03
CA ILE A 249 -2.44 41.49 12.32
C ILE A 249 -1.16 42.17 12.80
N VAL A 250 -0.82 42.08 14.08
CA VAL A 250 0.42 42.67 14.61
C VAL A 250 1.59 41.69 14.57
N TYR A 251 1.30 40.39 14.47
CA TYR A 251 2.33 39.34 14.40
C TYR A 251 1.79 38.05 13.78
N LYS A 252 2.69 37.25 13.19
CA LYS A 252 2.37 35.88 12.76
C LYS A 252 3.54 34.93 12.97
N LYS A 253 3.23 33.69 13.34
CA LYS A 253 4.21 32.60 13.54
C LYS A 253 3.70 31.32 12.88
N PHE A 254 4.59 30.49 12.36
CA PHE A 254 4.18 29.18 11.83
C PHE A 254 3.49 28.35 12.90
N SER A 255 2.37 27.74 12.53
CA SER A 255 1.74 26.71 13.36
C SER A 255 2.66 25.48 13.42
N SER A 256 2.64 24.79 14.55
CA SER A 256 3.24 23.46 14.71
C SER A 256 2.63 22.40 13.78
N PHE A 257 1.47 22.69 13.18
CA PHE A 257 0.77 21.84 12.21
C PHE A 257 1.04 22.23 10.75
N ASN A 258 1.98 23.15 10.51
CA ASN A 258 2.37 23.51 9.16
C ASN A 258 2.91 22.30 8.38
N LYS A 259 2.54 22.19 7.10
CA LYS A 259 2.85 21.07 6.19
C LYS A 259 2.23 19.72 6.60
N LYS A 260 1.33 19.66 7.58
CA LYS A 260 0.53 18.45 7.82
C LYS A 260 -0.29 18.13 6.57
N ALA A 261 -0.22 16.89 6.13
CA ALA A 261 -0.86 16.50 4.88
C ALA A 261 -2.38 16.62 5.00
N LYS A 262 -3.01 17.21 3.98
CA LYS A 262 -4.47 17.41 3.89
C LYS A 262 -5.08 18.20 5.07
N PHE A 263 -4.26 18.81 5.92
CA PHE A 263 -4.68 19.60 7.07
C PHE A 263 -4.15 21.02 6.95
N TYR A 264 -5.03 21.94 6.57
CA TYR A 264 -4.69 23.34 6.35
C TYR A 264 -5.39 24.17 7.42
N VAL A 265 -4.61 24.77 8.31
CA VAL A 265 -5.15 25.54 9.44
C VAL A 265 -4.60 26.95 9.50
N SER A 266 -5.47 27.88 9.89
CA SER A 266 -5.12 29.26 10.25
C SER A 266 -5.77 29.59 11.58
N ALA A 267 -4.99 29.95 12.59
CA ALA A 267 -5.52 30.35 13.90
C ALA A 267 -5.33 31.84 14.12
N TYR A 268 -6.35 32.52 14.62
CA TYR A 268 -6.40 33.96 14.82
C TYR A 268 -6.69 34.24 16.29
N ALA A 269 -5.79 34.92 16.99
CA ALA A 269 -5.96 35.34 18.37
C ALA A 269 -6.15 36.86 18.42
N PHE A 270 -7.26 37.31 19.01
CA PHE A 270 -7.66 38.70 19.12
C PHE A 270 -7.56 39.15 20.57
N SER A 271 -6.86 40.25 20.86
CA SER A 271 -6.82 40.85 22.19
C SER A 271 -6.40 42.32 22.13
N SER A 272 -6.92 43.13 23.07
CA SER A 272 -6.40 44.49 23.29
C SER A 272 -4.97 44.50 23.84
N TRP A 273 -4.51 43.41 24.45
CA TRP A 273 -3.10 43.26 24.83
C TRP A 273 -2.17 43.36 23.61
N ALA A 274 -2.65 43.03 22.42
CA ALA A 274 -1.88 43.09 21.20
C ALA A 274 -1.75 44.52 20.63
N ASP A 275 -2.42 45.52 21.20
CA ASP A 275 -2.33 46.93 20.77
C ASP A 275 -0.91 47.50 20.95
N ASP A 276 -0.23 47.10 22.02
CA ASP A 276 1.15 47.50 22.34
C ASP A 276 2.19 46.43 21.97
N PHE A 277 1.82 45.45 21.13
CA PHE A 277 2.71 44.33 20.80
C PHE A 277 3.90 44.75 19.95
N SER A 278 5.10 44.36 20.36
CA SER A 278 6.33 44.52 19.59
C SER A 278 7.01 43.16 19.34
N PRO A 279 7.28 42.80 18.08
CA PRO A 279 8.00 41.57 17.76
C PRO A 279 9.53 41.66 17.97
N GLU A 280 10.04 42.85 18.29
CA GLU A 280 11.47 43.09 18.52
C GLU A 280 11.89 42.71 19.95
N ASP A 281 13.19 42.43 20.14
CA ASP A 281 13.73 42.14 21.47
C ASP A 281 13.50 43.33 22.42
N PRO A 282 13.24 43.07 23.72
CA PRO A 282 13.03 44.12 24.70
C PRO A 282 14.23 45.08 24.74
N ASN A 283 13.97 46.36 24.51
CA ASN A 283 14.92 47.46 24.62
C ASN A 283 14.47 48.38 25.76
N LEU A 284 15.26 49.42 26.07
CA LEU A 284 14.95 50.42 27.11
C LEU A 284 13.56 51.08 27.00
N PHE A 285 12.89 50.96 25.84
CA PHE A 285 11.59 51.56 25.53
C PHE A 285 10.45 50.55 25.30
N THR A 286 10.71 49.24 25.30
CA THR A 286 9.70 48.19 25.04
C THR A 286 9.56 47.28 26.26
N SER A 287 8.34 47.21 26.83
CA SER A 287 8.04 46.29 27.94
C SER A 287 8.08 44.85 27.44
N ILE A 288 8.72 43.96 28.20
CA ILE A 288 8.76 42.52 27.88
C ILE A 288 7.36 41.90 27.80
N ASP A 289 6.39 42.49 28.50
CA ASP A 289 5.02 41.99 28.66
C ASP A 289 4.22 41.92 27.36
N ASN A 290 4.64 42.64 26.30
CA ASN A 290 3.96 42.70 25.01
C ASN A 290 4.89 42.25 23.86
N THR A 291 5.76 41.27 24.13
CA THR A 291 6.71 40.75 23.13
C THR A 291 6.55 39.26 22.90
N THR A 292 7.27 38.72 21.92
CA THR A 292 7.38 37.27 21.71
C THR A 292 8.09 36.52 22.85
N GLN A 293 8.71 37.24 23.79
CA GLN A 293 9.33 36.67 24.99
C GLN A 293 8.41 36.74 26.22
N SER A 294 7.23 37.33 26.10
CA SER A 294 6.27 37.42 27.21
C SER A 294 5.70 36.06 27.58
N LYS A 295 5.44 35.86 28.88
CA LYS A 295 4.70 34.69 29.37
C LYS A 295 3.28 34.62 28.81
N VAL A 296 2.67 35.76 28.50
CA VAL A 296 1.35 35.85 27.87
C VAL A 296 1.39 35.20 26.47
N TRP A 297 2.39 35.55 25.66
CA TRP A 297 2.57 34.98 24.33
C TRP A 297 2.91 33.48 24.39
N GLU A 298 3.77 33.07 25.33
CA GLU A 298 4.12 31.66 25.54
C GLU A 298 2.88 30.81 25.84
N GLN A 299 2.07 31.20 26.85
CA GLN A 299 0.84 30.49 27.21
C GLN A 299 -0.21 30.55 26.10
N LEU A 300 -0.29 31.66 25.35
CA LEU A 300 -1.18 31.75 24.20
C LEU A 300 -0.78 30.76 23.10
N LEU A 301 0.52 30.63 22.81
CA LEU A 301 1.02 29.67 21.84
C LEU A 301 0.75 28.21 22.25
N GLU A 302 0.91 27.89 23.54
CA GLU A 302 0.54 26.57 24.09
C GLU A 302 -0.95 26.31 23.89
N TYR A 303 -1.80 27.27 24.25
CA TYR A 303 -3.25 27.18 24.09
C TYR A 303 -3.67 27.00 22.61
N LEU A 304 -3.13 27.83 21.70
CA LEU A 304 -3.39 27.72 20.26
C LEU A 304 -2.95 26.36 19.72
N THR A 305 -1.80 25.85 20.18
CA THR A 305 -1.29 24.53 19.79
C THR A 305 -2.18 23.41 20.28
N GLU A 306 -2.65 23.48 21.53
CA GLU A 306 -3.58 22.50 22.10
C GLU A 306 -4.91 22.48 21.35
N LYS A 307 -5.53 23.64 21.10
CA LYS A 307 -6.79 23.72 20.35
C LYS A 307 -6.64 23.22 18.92
N THR A 308 -5.54 23.58 18.26
CA THR A 308 -5.26 23.07 16.91
C THR A 308 -5.03 21.56 16.91
N ARG A 309 -4.39 20.99 17.94
CA ARG A 309 -4.21 19.53 18.09
C ARG A 309 -5.55 18.80 18.16
N ILE A 310 -6.47 19.29 19.00
CA ILE A 310 -7.80 18.69 19.16
C ILE A 310 -8.56 18.69 17.82
N ILE A 311 -8.48 19.81 17.08
CA ILE A 311 -9.08 19.93 15.75
C ILE A 311 -8.43 18.95 14.75
N TYR A 312 -7.10 18.82 14.78
CA TYR A 312 -6.36 17.88 13.94
C TYR A 312 -6.73 16.41 14.22
N GLU A 313 -6.83 16.01 15.48
CA GLU A 313 -7.24 14.65 15.87
C GLU A 313 -8.66 14.34 15.42
N ASN A 314 -9.59 15.28 15.58
CA ASN A 314 -10.96 15.14 15.08
C ASN A 314 -11.01 15.04 13.55
N PHE A 315 -10.20 15.85 12.86
CA PHE A 315 -10.02 15.74 11.41
C PHE A 315 -9.52 14.36 10.99
N LEU A 316 -8.47 13.83 11.63
CA LEU A 316 -7.93 12.51 11.31
C LEU A 316 -8.97 11.40 11.50
N ARG A 317 -9.78 11.47 12.55
CA ARG A 317 -10.87 10.50 12.79
C ARG A 317 -11.92 10.54 11.67
N LYS A 318 -12.41 11.74 11.33
CA LYS A 318 -13.38 11.92 10.23
C LYS A 318 -12.80 11.43 8.90
N PHE A 319 -11.57 11.85 8.59
CA PHE A 319 -10.87 11.48 7.37
C PHE A 319 -10.67 9.97 7.27
N ALA A 320 -10.20 9.32 8.33
CA ALA A 320 -10.02 7.87 8.34
C ALA A 320 -11.34 7.15 8.10
N GLU A 321 -12.43 7.56 8.75
CA GLU A 321 -13.75 6.95 8.55
C GLU A 321 -14.26 7.10 7.11
N GLU A 322 -14.10 8.29 6.51
CA GLU A 322 -14.40 8.52 5.09
C GLU A 322 -13.59 7.59 4.18
N GLN A 323 -12.30 7.37 4.48
CA GLN A 323 -11.47 6.43 3.72
C GLN A 323 -11.89 4.97 3.91
N ILE A 324 -12.31 4.56 5.12
CA ILE A 324 -12.82 3.21 5.38
C ILE A 324 -14.08 2.95 4.54
N VAL A 325 -15.05 3.86 4.57
CA VAL A 325 -16.28 3.75 3.76
C VAL A 325 -15.94 3.65 2.27
N LYS A 326 -14.96 4.43 1.81
CA LYS A 326 -14.49 4.34 0.42
C LYS A 326 -13.84 2.99 0.11
N PHE A 327 -12.98 2.47 0.99
CA PHE A 327 -12.33 1.17 0.81
C PHE A 327 -13.34 0.01 0.78
N GLU A 328 -14.43 0.12 1.53
CA GLU A 328 -15.55 -0.81 1.48
C GLU A 328 -16.26 -0.75 0.13
N ALA A 329 -16.63 0.45 -0.32
CA ALA A 329 -17.28 0.64 -1.63
C ALA A 329 -16.40 0.16 -2.79
N ASP A 330 -15.08 0.36 -2.69
CA ASP A 330 -14.09 -0.04 -3.69
C ASP A 330 -13.74 -1.54 -3.62
N GLY A 331 -14.29 -2.31 -2.67
CA GLY A 331 -14.03 -3.75 -2.53
C GLY A 331 -12.57 -4.09 -2.22
N ILE A 332 -11.91 -3.20 -1.45
CA ILE A 332 -10.53 -3.36 -0.99
C ILE A 332 -10.43 -4.38 0.14
N PHE A 333 -11.38 -4.33 1.08
CA PHE A 333 -11.43 -5.29 2.19
C PHE A 333 -11.69 -6.73 1.70
N PRO A 334 -11.19 -7.75 2.42
CA PRO A 334 -11.44 -9.15 2.07
C PRO A 334 -12.92 -9.52 2.21
N ASN A 335 -13.34 -10.50 1.41
CA ASN A 335 -14.60 -11.22 1.63
C ASN A 335 -14.27 -12.54 2.32
N TYR A 336 -15.03 -12.89 3.36
CA TYR A 336 -14.83 -14.11 4.15
C TYR A 336 -15.86 -15.18 3.79
N GLU A 337 -15.96 -15.50 2.49
CA GLU A 337 -16.87 -16.56 2.02
C GLU A 337 -16.43 -17.92 2.57
N GLY A 338 -17.34 -18.61 3.27
CA GLY A 338 -17.09 -19.92 3.87
C GLY A 338 -16.67 -19.91 5.35
N GLU A 339 -16.48 -18.73 5.95
CA GLU A 339 -16.31 -18.59 7.41
C GLU A 339 -17.66 -18.41 8.11
N ASP A 340 -17.73 -18.72 9.40
CA ASP A 340 -18.91 -18.43 10.21
C ASP A 340 -19.13 -16.91 10.39
N GLU A 341 -20.37 -16.51 10.62
CA GLU A 341 -20.72 -15.08 10.67
C GLU A 341 -20.03 -14.30 11.80
N GLU A 342 -19.69 -14.96 12.92
CA GLU A 342 -19.08 -14.30 14.06
C GLU A 342 -17.60 -14.02 13.77
N THR A 343 -16.88 -15.02 13.26
CA THR A 343 -15.50 -14.89 12.80
C THR A 343 -15.40 -13.87 11.67
N ALA A 344 -16.25 -13.95 10.64
CA ALA A 344 -16.23 -13.00 9.53
C ALA A 344 -16.44 -11.55 9.99
N ARG A 345 -17.36 -11.31 10.93
CA ARG A 345 -17.59 -9.99 11.53
C ARG A 345 -16.39 -9.50 12.33
N TRP A 346 -15.80 -10.36 13.15
CA TRP A 346 -14.62 -10.04 13.95
C TRP A 346 -13.42 -9.68 13.06
N ARG A 347 -13.12 -10.49 12.03
CA ARG A 347 -12.01 -10.23 11.09
C ARG A 347 -12.21 -8.91 10.35
N THR A 348 -13.42 -8.70 9.83
CA THR A 348 -13.80 -7.45 9.17
C THR A 348 -13.57 -6.24 10.08
N SER A 349 -14.02 -6.32 11.33
CA SER A 349 -13.88 -5.23 12.31
C SER A 349 -12.40 -4.92 12.61
N ASN A 350 -11.60 -5.95 12.88
CA ASN A 350 -10.18 -5.78 13.21
C ASN A 350 -9.37 -5.20 12.06
N VAL A 351 -9.58 -5.68 10.84
CA VAL A 351 -8.88 -5.13 9.66
C VAL A 351 -9.26 -3.69 9.43
N LYS A 352 -10.55 -3.33 9.53
CA LYS A 352 -11.00 -1.94 9.42
C LYS A 352 -10.40 -1.06 10.51
N GLU A 353 -10.33 -1.55 11.75
CA GLU A 353 -9.70 -0.84 12.85
C GLU A 353 -8.20 -0.61 12.63
N MET A 354 -7.48 -1.63 12.16
CA MET A 354 -6.06 -1.49 11.83
C MET A 354 -5.84 -0.48 10.69
N VAL A 355 -6.63 -0.55 9.63
CA VAL A 355 -6.55 0.42 8.52
C VAL A 355 -6.90 1.82 8.99
N ARG A 356 -7.88 1.98 9.89
CA ARG A 356 -8.24 3.26 10.52
C ARG A 356 -7.05 3.82 11.30
N ASN A 357 -6.41 3.00 12.13
CA ASN A 357 -5.24 3.39 12.91
C ASN A 357 -4.06 3.79 12.02
N ILE A 358 -3.84 3.09 10.90
CA ILE A 358 -2.83 3.43 9.90
C ILE A 358 -3.12 4.80 9.27
N TYR A 359 -4.36 5.07 8.87
CA TYR A 359 -4.74 6.39 8.34
C TYR A 359 -4.63 7.52 9.38
N MET A 360 -4.93 7.24 10.66
CA MET A 360 -4.74 8.20 11.74
C MET A 360 -3.26 8.50 11.99
N ALA A 361 -2.37 7.51 11.82
CA ALA A 361 -0.93 7.70 11.93
C ALA A 361 -0.36 8.49 10.74
N ASP A 362 -0.77 8.14 9.51
CA ASP A 362 -0.40 8.84 8.29
C ASP A 362 -1.57 8.88 7.29
N PRO A 363 -2.23 10.04 7.09
CA PRO A 363 -3.36 10.16 6.18
C PRO A 363 -2.99 10.03 4.70
N THR A 364 -1.69 9.93 4.37
CA THR A 364 -1.20 9.84 2.99
C THR A 364 -0.69 8.48 2.56
N ILE A 365 -0.60 7.53 3.49
CA ILE A 365 0.04 6.22 3.31
C ILE A 365 -0.49 5.43 2.10
N PHE A 366 -1.79 5.52 1.80
CA PHE A 366 -2.43 4.82 0.68
C PHE A 366 -2.62 5.70 -0.57
N ASN A 367 -2.27 6.99 -0.55
CA ASN A 367 -2.59 7.93 -1.64
C ASN A 367 -1.82 7.65 -2.94
N SER A 368 -0.60 7.11 -2.85
CA SER A 368 0.25 6.79 -4.01
C SER A 368 -0.02 5.39 -4.57
N LEU A 369 -0.80 4.58 -3.85
CA LEU A 369 -1.00 3.17 -4.18
C LEU A 369 -2.20 3.00 -5.12
N LYS A 370 -2.01 2.19 -6.16
CA LYS A 370 -3.10 1.77 -7.05
C LYS A 370 -4.04 0.81 -6.31
N HIS A 371 -5.28 0.71 -6.78
CA HIS A 371 -6.32 -0.18 -6.24
C HIS A 371 -5.83 -1.60 -5.93
N LYS A 372 -5.11 -2.24 -6.87
CA LYS A 372 -4.54 -3.58 -6.68
C LYS A 372 -3.51 -3.64 -5.53
N GLN A 373 -2.69 -2.60 -5.36
CA GLN A 373 -1.68 -2.53 -4.29
C GLN A 373 -2.35 -2.33 -2.93
N GLN A 374 -3.35 -1.45 -2.85
CA GLN A 374 -4.16 -1.25 -1.63
C GLN A 374 -4.79 -2.59 -1.20
N LYS A 375 -5.40 -3.32 -2.14
CA LYS A 375 -6.00 -4.64 -1.89
C LYS A 375 -5.00 -5.68 -1.40
N ILE A 376 -3.79 -5.70 -1.95
CA ILE A 376 -2.72 -6.61 -1.50
C ILE A 376 -2.33 -6.29 -0.06
N ILE A 377 -2.04 -5.02 0.26
CA ILE A 377 -1.62 -4.62 1.61
C ILE A 377 -2.71 -4.94 2.63
N VAL A 378 -3.97 -4.59 2.34
CA VAL A 378 -5.08 -4.87 3.27
C VAL A 378 -5.29 -6.37 3.48
N ARG A 379 -5.11 -7.20 2.44
CA ARG A 379 -5.15 -8.67 2.58
C ARG A 379 -3.99 -9.22 3.41
N LEU A 380 -2.79 -8.64 3.28
CA LEU A 380 -1.65 -9.02 4.12
C LEU A 380 -1.91 -8.66 5.59
N LEU A 381 -2.44 -7.45 5.84
CA LEU A 381 -2.85 -7.04 7.19
C LEU A 381 -3.91 -8.00 7.76
N ASP A 382 -4.92 -8.39 6.98
CA ASP A 382 -5.91 -9.39 7.40
C ASP A 382 -5.29 -10.72 7.81
N LYS A 383 -4.32 -11.20 7.04
CA LYS A 383 -3.63 -12.46 7.37
C LYS A 383 -2.79 -12.34 8.63
N LEU A 384 -2.09 -11.22 8.81
CA LEU A 384 -1.26 -10.97 9.99
C LEU A 384 -2.05 -10.79 11.29
N LEU A 385 -3.28 -10.27 11.21
CA LEU A 385 -4.14 -10.01 12.37
C LEU A 385 -4.80 -11.28 12.92
N VAL A 386 -4.81 -12.37 12.15
CA VAL A 386 -5.61 -13.56 12.45
C VAL A 386 -4.74 -14.76 12.78
N SER A 387 -3.49 -14.78 12.34
CA SER A 387 -2.66 -15.97 12.49
C SER A 387 -1.79 -15.93 13.75
N ASN A 388 -1.78 -17.06 14.48
CA ASN A 388 -0.65 -17.45 15.34
C ASN A 388 0.54 -17.96 14.50
N GLU A 389 0.45 -17.92 13.17
CA GLU A 389 1.43 -18.38 12.18
C GLU A 389 2.14 -17.20 11.48
N ASN A 390 2.22 -16.05 12.15
CA ASN A 390 2.85 -14.86 11.57
C ASN A 390 4.30 -15.15 11.16
N ASP A 391 4.97 -16.04 11.89
CA ASP A 391 6.33 -16.49 11.58
C ASP A 391 6.42 -17.17 10.20
N ALA A 392 5.46 -18.01 9.82
CA ALA A 392 5.48 -18.72 8.53
C ALA A 392 5.25 -17.77 7.35
N LEU A 393 4.32 -16.82 7.49
CA LEU A 393 4.09 -15.80 6.44
C LEU A 393 5.28 -14.83 6.34
N LEU A 394 5.88 -14.45 7.47
CA LEU A 394 7.09 -13.63 7.48
C LEU A 394 8.28 -14.37 6.83
N GLU A 395 8.49 -15.64 7.14
CA GLU A 395 9.55 -16.46 6.54
C GLU A 395 9.38 -16.58 5.01
N VAL A 396 8.15 -16.76 4.53
CA VAL A 396 7.84 -16.76 3.09
C VAL A 396 8.11 -15.40 2.46
N LEU A 397 7.70 -14.30 3.10
CA LEU A 397 7.92 -12.95 2.58
C LEU A 397 9.42 -12.59 2.57
N GLU A 398 10.16 -12.88 3.63
CA GLU A 398 11.62 -12.72 3.68
C GLU A 398 12.29 -13.51 2.56
N SER A 399 11.91 -14.79 2.39
CA SER A 399 12.44 -15.63 1.30
C SER A 399 12.16 -15.07 -0.10
N VAL A 400 11.04 -14.36 -0.29
CA VAL A 400 10.72 -13.70 -1.56
C VAL A 400 11.48 -12.38 -1.72
N ILE A 401 11.69 -11.63 -0.64
CA ILE A 401 12.45 -10.37 -0.62
C ILE A 401 13.94 -10.61 -0.90
N ASP A 402 14.48 -11.73 -0.40
CA ASP A 402 15.89 -12.12 -0.61
C ASP A 402 16.20 -12.61 -2.03
N LEU A 403 15.17 -12.79 -2.88
CA LEU A 403 15.37 -13.14 -4.30
C LEU A 403 15.96 -11.95 -5.06
N ASP A 404 17.00 -12.20 -5.86
CA ASP A 404 17.45 -11.22 -6.85
C ASP A 404 16.43 -11.00 -7.97
N ASP A 405 16.59 -9.92 -8.74
CA ASP A 405 15.67 -9.52 -9.81
C ASP A 405 15.38 -10.66 -10.81
N LYS A 406 16.40 -11.46 -11.13
CA LYS A 406 16.29 -12.55 -12.10
C LYS A 406 15.44 -13.69 -11.55
N HIS A 407 15.68 -14.11 -10.31
CA HIS A 407 14.92 -15.16 -9.65
C HIS A 407 13.48 -14.72 -9.35
N MET A 408 13.28 -13.45 -8.98
CA MET A 408 11.95 -12.88 -8.77
C MET A 408 11.12 -12.88 -10.06
N GLN A 409 11.71 -12.49 -11.19
CA GLN A 409 11.03 -12.54 -12.48
C GLN A 409 10.69 -13.99 -12.89
N SER A 410 11.63 -14.93 -12.68
CA SER A 410 11.39 -16.35 -12.92
C SER A 410 10.22 -16.88 -12.08
N LEU A 411 10.17 -16.57 -10.78
CA LEU A 411 9.07 -16.96 -9.90
C LEU A 411 7.73 -16.41 -10.40
N ALA A 412 7.69 -15.13 -10.79
CA ALA A 412 6.48 -14.51 -11.33
C ALA A 412 6.01 -15.21 -12.62
N GLU A 413 6.93 -15.56 -13.54
CA GLU A 413 6.61 -16.30 -14.76
C GLU A 413 6.10 -17.73 -14.48
N GLN A 414 6.63 -18.40 -13.46
CA GLN A 414 6.12 -19.70 -13.03
C GLN A 414 4.71 -19.59 -12.46
N LEU A 415 4.44 -18.59 -11.62
CA LEU A 415 3.12 -18.35 -11.02
C LEU A 415 2.05 -17.93 -12.04
N GLN A 416 2.45 -17.41 -13.20
CA GLN A 416 1.52 -17.16 -14.31
C GLN A 416 1.11 -18.44 -15.05
N LYS A 417 1.97 -19.46 -15.04
CA LYS A 417 1.76 -20.73 -15.77
C LYS A 417 1.14 -21.81 -14.88
N THR A 418 1.43 -21.79 -13.58
CA THR A 418 1.04 -22.82 -12.62
C THR A 418 0.69 -22.19 -11.27
N LYS A 419 -0.31 -22.74 -10.57
CA LYS A 419 -0.65 -22.30 -9.21
C LYS A 419 0.45 -22.69 -8.22
N LEU A 420 0.74 -21.83 -7.25
CA LEU A 420 1.73 -22.10 -6.18
C LEU A 420 1.45 -23.42 -5.45
N GLU A 421 0.18 -23.72 -5.19
CA GLU A 421 -0.30 -24.99 -4.61
C GLU A 421 0.25 -26.23 -5.36
N HIS A 422 0.22 -26.21 -6.70
CA HIS A 422 0.72 -27.34 -7.50
C HIS A 422 2.26 -27.44 -7.46
N ILE A 423 2.96 -26.31 -7.37
CA ILE A 423 4.42 -26.29 -7.21
C ILE A 423 4.80 -26.90 -5.86
N VAL A 424 4.15 -26.45 -4.78
CA VAL A 424 4.38 -26.93 -3.42
C VAL A 424 4.08 -28.42 -3.32
N SER A 425 2.91 -28.87 -3.77
CA SER A 425 2.54 -30.31 -3.72
C SER A 425 3.52 -31.21 -4.49
N THR A 426 4.06 -30.75 -5.63
CA THR A 426 5.07 -31.52 -6.39
C THR A 426 6.37 -31.65 -5.61
N ILE A 427 6.83 -30.56 -4.98
CA ILE A 427 8.01 -30.56 -4.13
C ILE A 427 7.78 -31.50 -2.95
N GLU A 428 6.65 -31.38 -2.24
CA GLU A 428 6.29 -32.23 -1.11
C GLU A 428 6.34 -33.73 -1.44
N VAL A 429 5.79 -34.15 -2.59
CA VAL A 429 5.86 -35.56 -3.02
C VAL A 429 7.30 -36.02 -3.16
N LEU A 430 8.18 -35.24 -3.80
CA LEU A 430 9.59 -35.58 -3.94
C LEU A 430 10.30 -35.62 -2.58
N GLN A 431 9.97 -34.70 -1.68
CA GLN A 431 10.54 -34.64 -0.33
C GLN A 431 10.14 -35.85 0.50
N LYS A 432 8.85 -36.18 0.56
CA LYS A 432 8.32 -37.36 1.26
C LYS A 432 8.99 -38.64 0.77
N ARG A 433 9.08 -38.81 -0.55
CA ARG A 433 9.73 -39.99 -1.16
C ARG A 433 11.22 -40.08 -0.82
N ALA A 434 11.94 -38.96 -0.88
CA ALA A 434 13.36 -38.93 -0.52
C ALA A 434 13.58 -39.25 0.97
N ALA A 435 12.71 -38.75 1.86
CA ALA A 435 12.75 -39.03 3.29
C ALA A 435 12.50 -40.51 3.59
N VAL A 436 11.51 -41.12 2.92
CA VAL A 436 11.22 -42.57 3.05
C VAL A 436 12.45 -43.41 2.66
N ILE A 437 13.14 -43.06 1.57
CA ILE A 437 14.35 -43.79 1.12
C ILE A 437 15.48 -43.64 2.14
N GLN A 438 15.73 -42.42 2.65
CA GLN A 438 16.77 -42.20 3.67
C GLN A 438 16.49 -42.99 4.96
N LYS A 439 15.22 -43.00 5.41
CA LYS A 439 14.82 -43.76 6.60
C LYS A 439 14.92 -45.27 6.38
N LEU A 440 14.50 -45.78 5.22
CA LEU A 440 14.67 -47.19 4.88
C LEU A 440 16.14 -47.60 4.73
N GLN A 441 17.00 -46.74 4.19
CA GLN A 441 18.45 -46.96 4.17
C GLN A 441 19.01 -47.11 5.58
N GLU A 442 18.64 -46.23 6.51
CA GLU A 442 19.04 -46.31 7.92
C GLU A 442 18.59 -47.64 8.56
N VAL A 443 17.32 -48.01 8.33
CA VAL A 443 16.75 -49.27 8.80
C VAL A 443 17.53 -50.48 8.27
N MET A 444 17.83 -50.52 6.97
CA MET A 444 18.57 -51.63 6.36
C MET A 444 20.04 -51.67 6.77
N ASN A 445 20.66 -50.53 7.08
CA ASN A 445 22.07 -50.47 7.46
C ASN A 445 22.29 -50.85 8.93
N TYR A 446 21.46 -50.32 9.84
CA TYR A 446 21.75 -50.37 11.27
C TYR A 446 20.70 -51.11 12.11
N HIS A 447 19.44 -51.17 11.67
CA HIS A 447 18.33 -51.72 12.47
C HIS A 447 17.74 -53.03 11.96
N TYR A 448 18.29 -53.58 10.88
CA TYR A 448 17.75 -54.73 10.14
C TYR A 448 17.42 -55.96 10.98
N LYS A 449 18.16 -56.22 12.08
CA LYS A 449 17.91 -57.34 13.00
C LYS A 449 16.54 -57.27 13.68
N ASN A 450 16.11 -56.05 14.03
CA ASN A 450 14.91 -55.79 14.82
C ASN A 450 13.66 -55.57 13.97
N VAL A 451 13.79 -55.63 12.64
CA VAL A 451 12.71 -55.40 11.69
C VAL A 451 12.09 -56.73 11.31
N LEU A 452 10.78 -56.83 11.41
CA LEU A 452 10.02 -57.98 10.95
C LEU A 452 9.56 -57.79 9.51
N GLU A 453 9.36 -58.91 8.82
CA GLU A 453 8.72 -58.88 7.50
C GLU A 453 7.25 -58.47 7.62
N THR A 454 6.54 -59.13 8.54
CA THR A 454 5.17 -58.81 8.96
C THR A 454 5.19 -58.48 10.46
N PRO A 455 4.63 -57.34 10.92
CA PRO A 455 3.88 -56.34 10.17
C PRO A 455 4.73 -55.16 9.64
N ASP A 456 6.01 -55.06 9.99
CA ASP A 456 6.78 -53.82 9.82
C ASP A 456 7.00 -53.45 8.35
N LEU A 457 7.71 -54.29 7.59
CA LEU A 457 7.96 -54.03 6.17
C LEU A 457 6.67 -54.05 5.36
N GLN A 458 5.72 -54.91 5.73
CA GLN A 458 4.38 -54.93 5.11
C GLN A 458 3.73 -53.56 5.09
N LYS A 459 3.51 -52.97 6.25
CA LYS A 459 2.81 -51.70 6.35
C LYS A 459 3.58 -50.56 5.66
N ILE A 460 4.91 -50.59 5.76
CA ILE A 460 5.76 -49.59 5.10
C ILE A 460 5.59 -49.66 3.58
N ILE A 461 5.59 -50.87 3.01
CA ILE A 461 5.46 -51.05 1.56
C ILE A 461 4.04 -50.77 1.08
N GLU A 462 3.01 -51.19 1.82
CA GLU A 462 1.60 -50.88 1.50
C GLU A 462 1.38 -49.36 1.43
N ALA A 463 1.96 -48.60 2.38
CA ALA A 463 1.97 -47.15 2.39
C ALA A 463 2.84 -46.53 1.27
N ASN A 464 3.87 -47.23 0.80
CA ASN A 464 4.88 -46.71 -0.13
C ASN A 464 5.08 -47.58 -1.38
N THR A 465 3.97 -48.04 -1.99
CA THR A 465 4.01 -48.93 -3.16
C THR A 465 4.76 -48.36 -4.36
N TRP A 466 4.91 -47.03 -4.43
CA TRP A 466 5.73 -46.31 -5.41
C TRP A 466 7.22 -46.71 -5.40
N LEU A 467 7.73 -47.37 -4.35
CA LEU A 467 9.10 -47.88 -4.26
C LEU A 467 9.46 -48.84 -5.42
N PHE A 468 8.46 -49.50 -5.98
CA PHE A 468 8.66 -50.43 -7.10
C PHE A 468 8.45 -49.79 -8.47
N GLY A 469 8.09 -48.50 -8.50
CA GLY A 469 7.85 -47.67 -9.68
C GLY A 469 6.75 -46.61 -9.46
N SER A 470 6.87 -45.47 -10.12
CA SER A 470 5.97 -44.32 -9.90
C SER A 470 4.50 -44.60 -10.26
N GLN A 471 4.24 -45.49 -11.21
CA GLN A 471 2.89 -45.91 -11.61
C GLN A 471 2.12 -46.65 -10.51
N TYR A 472 2.79 -47.16 -9.48
CA TYR A 472 2.17 -47.86 -8.36
C TYR A 472 1.70 -46.90 -7.26
N SER A 473 1.27 -45.67 -7.56
CA SER A 473 0.77 -44.72 -6.54
C SER A 473 -0.76 -44.64 -6.45
N ILE A 474 -1.53 -45.25 -7.37
CA ILE A 474 -2.99 -45.06 -7.51
C ILE A 474 -3.75 -46.29 -7.01
N LEU A 475 -4.58 -46.14 -5.98
CA LEU A 475 -5.47 -47.20 -5.46
C LEU A 475 -6.53 -47.59 -6.50
N GLY A 476 -6.69 -48.89 -6.77
CA GLY A 476 -7.73 -49.44 -7.64
C GLY A 476 -8.62 -50.44 -6.90
N ALA A 477 -9.94 -50.34 -7.07
CA ALA A 477 -10.92 -51.19 -6.39
C ALA A 477 -10.92 -52.68 -6.83
N GLU A 478 -10.15 -53.07 -7.86
CA GLU A 478 -10.01 -54.47 -8.33
C GLU A 478 -8.91 -55.25 -7.56
N GLU A 479 -8.25 -54.65 -6.56
CA GLU A 479 -7.08 -55.24 -5.87
C GLU A 479 -7.44 -56.40 -4.89
N ASP A 480 -8.61 -56.38 -4.26
CA ASP A 480 -8.99 -57.35 -3.21
C ASP A 480 -9.11 -58.80 -3.72
N ASP A 481 -9.62 -58.99 -4.94
CA ASP A 481 -9.83 -60.33 -5.52
C ASP A 481 -8.50 -60.95 -5.98
N PHE A 482 -7.60 -60.13 -6.54
CA PHE A 482 -6.25 -60.55 -6.91
C PHE A 482 -5.39 -60.84 -5.68
N LEU A 483 -5.51 -60.03 -4.63
CA LEU A 483 -4.77 -60.18 -3.37
C LEU A 483 -5.27 -61.38 -2.55
N SER A 484 -6.57 -61.66 -2.55
CA SER A 484 -7.13 -62.87 -1.91
C SER A 484 -6.69 -64.15 -2.65
N THR A 485 -6.68 -64.10 -3.98
CA THR A 485 -6.28 -65.23 -4.82
C THR A 485 -4.79 -65.55 -4.71
N ALA A 486 -3.97 -64.50 -4.66
CA ALA A 486 -2.57 -64.54 -4.31
C ALA A 486 -2.28 -65.22 -2.95
N LYS A 487 -2.99 -64.79 -1.90
CA LYS A 487 -2.89 -65.38 -0.55
C LYS A 487 -3.24 -66.87 -0.56
N ARG A 488 -4.27 -67.26 -1.32
CA ARG A 488 -4.64 -68.68 -1.50
C ARG A 488 -3.50 -69.51 -2.12
N PHE A 489 -2.77 -68.98 -3.12
CA PHE A 489 -1.67 -69.72 -3.75
C PHE A 489 -0.46 -69.91 -2.87
N ARG A 490 -0.18 -68.94 -1.98
CA ARG A 490 0.82 -69.12 -0.94
C ARG A 490 0.48 -70.32 -0.06
N ASP A 491 -0.77 -70.45 0.35
CA ASP A 491 -1.20 -71.51 1.27
C ASP A 491 -1.19 -72.92 0.62
N GLU A 492 -1.10 -73.02 -0.72
CA GLU A 492 -1.05 -74.28 -1.48
C GLU A 492 0.36 -74.89 -1.63
N ILE A 493 1.45 -74.18 -1.26
CA ILE A 493 2.82 -74.68 -1.39
C ILE A 493 3.27 -75.33 -0.07
N PRO A 494 3.51 -76.67 -0.01
CA PRO A 494 4.00 -77.34 1.20
C PRO A 494 5.50 -77.04 1.42
N GLU A 495 5.92 -76.96 2.70
CA GLU A 495 7.31 -76.73 3.18
C GLU A 495 7.84 -75.28 3.24
N ILE A 496 6.98 -74.26 3.16
CA ILE A 496 7.40 -72.83 3.23
C ILE A 496 8.09 -72.43 4.57
N ASN A 497 7.84 -73.14 5.68
CA ASN A 497 8.16 -72.65 7.04
C ASN A 497 9.43 -73.21 7.71
N SER A 498 10.32 -73.94 7.01
CA SER A 498 11.56 -74.45 7.63
C SER A 498 12.76 -73.52 7.35
N ILE A 499 13.00 -72.56 8.24
CA ILE A 499 14.24 -71.77 8.26
C ILE A 499 15.37 -72.67 8.77
N ALA A 500 16.43 -72.87 7.99
CA ALA A 500 17.62 -73.58 8.45
C ALA A 500 18.57 -72.63 9.19
N GLU A 501 19.37 -73.12 10.14
CA GLU A 501 20.38 -72.31 10.86
C GLU A 501 21.37 -71.61 9.91
N SER A 502 21.59 -72.18 8.71
CA SER A 502 22.41 -71.60 7.64
C SER A 502 21.82 -70.37 6.96
N ASP A 503 20.53 -70.10 7.14
CA ASP A 503 19.79 -69.06 6.40
C ASP A 503 19.76 -67.71 7.17
N VAL A 504 20.36 -67.68 8.36
CA VAL A 504 20.34 -66.57 9.32
C VAL A 504 21.74 -65.96 9.46
N GLU A 505 21.87 -64.63 9.34
CA GLU A 505 23.17 -63.96 9.41
C GLU A 505 23.84 -64.04 10.81
N ASP A 506 23.08 -64.20 11.89
CA ASP A 506 23.59 -64.20 13.27
C ASP A 506 22.64 -64.97 14.23
N LEU A 507 23.06 -66.15 14.72
CA LEU A 507 22.19 -67.11 15.44
C LEU A 507 21.86 -66.71 16.89
N ASN A 508 22.56 -65.74 17.48
CA ASN A 508 22.51 -65.47 18.92
C ASN A 508 21.54 -64.36 19.37
N GLU A 509 20.80 -63.70 18.48
CA GLU A 509 19.99 -62.52 18.84
C GLU A 509 18.60 -62.43 18.17
N ILE A 510 18.14 -63.46 17.44
CA ILE A 510 16.87 -63.38 16.70
C ILE A 510 15.78 -64.15 17.45
N ASP A 511 15.01 -63.42 18.25
CA ASP A 511 13.84 -63.96 18.93
C ASP A 511 12.69 -64.22 17.93
N GLY A 512 12.03 -65.37 18.04
CA GLY A 512 10.75 -65.65 17.36
C GLY A 512 10.80 -66.16 15.90
N VAL A 513 11.77 -67.00 15.53
CA VAL A 513 11.95 -67.55 14.15
C VAL A 513 10.80 -68.48 13.69
N ARG A 514 9.85 -68.86 14.56
CA ARG A 514 8.77 -69.81 14.22
C ARG A 514 7.43 -69.12 14.01
N ARG A 515 6.99 -69.13 12.74
CA ARG A 515 5.67 -68.76 12.20
C ARG A 515 5.46 -67.26 11.99
N GLN A 516 5.90 -66.76 10.85
CA GLN A 516 5.37 -65.51 10.31
C GLN A 516 5.23 -65.62 8.80
N VAL A 517 4.18 -64.96 8.31
CA VAL A 517 3.59 -65.16 6.99
C VAL A 517 4.41 -64.40 5.95
N ASP A 518 4.77 -65.10 4.88
CA ASP A 518 5.38 -64.49 3.69
C ASP A 518 4.46 -63.38 3.14
N LEU A 519 5.00 -62.17 3.05
CA LEU A 519 4.31 -60.99 2.57
C LEU A 519 4.20 -61.01 1.05
N PHE A 520 2.96 -61.09 0.57
CA PHE A 520 2.61 -61.13 -0.85
C PHE A 520 1.77 -59.91 -1.22
N LEU A 521 2.34 -59.00 -2.00
CA LEU A 521 1.64 -57.81 -2.53
C LEU A 521 1.35 -57.99 -4.00
N ALA A 522 0.07 -57.84 -4.37
CA ALA A 522 -0.45 -58.18 -5.68
C ALA A 522 -1.13 -56.95 -6.31
N ARG A 523 -0.68 -56.47 -7.49
CA ARG A 523 -1.30 -55.29 -8.15
C ARG A 523 -1.47 -55.46 -9.65
N LYS A 524 -2.60 -55.01 -10.20
CA LYS A 524 -2.95 -55.07 -11.64
C LYS A 524 -3.00 -53.66 -12.25
N ILE A 525 -2.19 -53.38 -13.27
CA ILE A 525 -2.09 -52.05 -13.90
C ILE A 525 -2.19 -52.14 -15.43
N PRO A 526 -2.97 -51.27 -16.09
CA PRO A 526 -2.98 -51.20 -17.55
C PRO A 526 -1.67 -50.60 -18.09
N GLU A 527 -1.04 -51.28 -19.04
CA GLU A 527 0.20 -50.88 -19.70
C GLU A 527 0.14 -51.24 -21.20
N HIS A 528 1.06 -50.70 -22.01
CA HIS A 528 1.11 -50.96 -23.44
C HIS A 528 2.40 -51.71 -23.80
N ASP A 529 2.31 -52.72 -24.67
CA ASP A 529 3.49 -53.42 -25.15
C ASP A 529 4.26 -52.61 -26.22
N ALA A 530 5.38 -53.14 -26.72
CA ALA A 530 6.20 -52.46 -27.71
C ALA A 530 5.47 -52.19 -29.06
N LEU A 531 4.32 -52.82 -29.28
CA LEU A 531 3.47 -52.64 -30.46
C LEU A 531 2.25 -51.75 -30.15
N GLY A 532 2.14 -51.22 -28.93
CA GLY A 532 1.04 -50.37 -28.49
C GLY A 532 -0.23 -51.13 -28.09
N ASN A 533 -0.18 -52.46 -27.90
CA ASN A 533 -1.35 -53.21 -27.45
C ASN A 533 -1.51 -53.08 -25.93
N PRO A 534 -2.73 -52.85 -25.43
CA PRO A 534 -2.98 -52.80 -24.00
C PRO A 534 -2.87 -54.20 -23.38
N TYR A 535 -2.21 -54.28 -22.24
CA TYR A 535 -2.16 -55.46 -21.38
C TYR A 535 -2.20 -55.03 -19.91
N TYR A 536 -2.56 -55.95 -19.03
CA TYR A 536 -2.50 -55.77 -17.59
C TYR A 536 -1.21 -56.35 -17.05
N LYS A 537 -0.42 -55.49 -16.40
CA LYS A 537 0.78 -55.87 -15.65
C LYS A 537 0.38 -56.20 -14.22
N CYS A 538 0.64 -57.44 -13.82
CA CYS A 538 0.40 -57.98 -12.49
C CYS A 538 1.71 -58.11 -11.74
N ILE A 539 1.88 -57.42 -10.62
CA ILE A 539 3.10 -57.51 -9.81
C ILE A 539 2.82 -58.28 -8.56
N ILE A 540 3.77 -59.15 -8.22
CA ILE A 540 3.81 -59.96 -7.02
C ILE A 540 5.11 -59.63 -6.31
N ILE A 541 5.05 -59.16 -5.08
CA ILE A 541 6.25 -58.84 -4.31
C ILE A 541 6.31 -59.79 -3.13
N GLU A 542 7.37 -60.57 -3.09
CA GLU A 542 7.76 -61.48 -2.02
C GLU A 542 8.91 -60.81 -1.26
N ILE A 543 8.68 -60.42 -0.02
CA ILE A 543 9.69 -59.78 0.82
C ILE A 543 10.22 -60.79 1.82
N LYS A 544 11.51 -60.73 2.14
CA LYS A 544 12.11 -61.48 3.24
C LYS A 544 12.56 -60.55 4.34
N ARG A 545 12.43 -61.00 5.59
CA ARG A 545 12.95 -60.31 6.78
C ARG A 545 14.40 -59.86 6.53
N PRO A 546 14.78 -58.61 6.86
CA PRO A 546 16.12 -58.10 6.54
C PRO A 546 17.29 -58.89 7.15
N GLY A 547 17.08 -59.61 8.25
CA GLY A 547 18.09 -60.49 8.86
C GLY A 547 18.23 -61.87 8.22
N ILE A 548 17.44 -62.19 7.18
CA ILE A 548 17.47 -63.45 6.44
C ILE A 548 18.11 -63.22 5.08
N THR A 549 19.10 -64.05 4.76
CA THR A 549 19.81 -63.99 3.49
C THR A 549 19.02 -64.74 2.40
N ILE A 550 18.88 -64.15 1.21
CA ILE A 550 18.21 -64.80 0.08
C ILE A 550 19.06 -65.97 -0.46
N ASN A 551 18.47 -67.16 -0.64
CA ASN A 551 19.14 -68.36 -1.16
C ASN A 551 18.29 -69.06 -2.25
N ASP A 552 18.80 -70.15 -2.83
CA ASP A 552 18.13 -70.90 -3.90
C ASP A 552 16.79 -71.54 -3.48
N LYS A 553 16.51 -71.70 -2.17
CA LYS A 553 15.17 -72.10 -1.70
C LYS A 553 14.15 -71.00 -1.98
N HIS A 554 14.50 -69.74 -1.69
CA HIS A 554 13.61 -68.60 -1.97
C HIS A 554 13.43 -68.36 -3.47
N LEU A 555 14.45 -68.63 -4.29
CA LEU A 555 14.29 -68.64 -5.75
C LEU A 555 13.27 -69.70 -6.22
N ARG A 556 13.31 -70.90 -5.63
CA ARG A 556 12.32 -71.95 -5.93
C ARG A 556 10.90 -71.53 -5.55
N GLN A 557 10.73 -70.79 -4.45
CA GLN A 557 9.41 -70.26 -4.05
C GLN A 557 8.78 -69.40 -5.15
N ILE A 558 9.52 -68.43 -5.69
CA ILE A 558 8.99 -67.58 -6.78
C ILE A 558 8.82 -68.34 -8.11
N ASP A 559 9.60 -69.40 -8.35
CA ASP A 559 9.40 -70.30 -9.47
C ASP A 559 8.09 -71.09 -9.33
N ASP A 560 7.76 -71.53 -8.12
CA ASP A 560 6.54 -72.28 -7.83
C ASP A 560 5.29 -71.39 -7.90
N TYR A 561 5.37 -70.13 -7.45
CA TYR A 561 4.32 -69.14 -7.71
C TYR A 561 4.02 -68.98 -9.21
N ALA A 562 5.07 -68.82 -10.03
CA ALA A 562 4.90 -68.72 -11.48
C ALA A 562 4.24 -69.99 -12.06
N LYS A 563 4.63 -71.18 -11.59
CA LYS A 563 4.02 -72.45 -12.02
C LYS A 563 2.55 -72.53 -11.65
N ILE A 564 2.18 -72.19 -10.40
CA ILE A 564 0.78 -72.23 -9.94
C ILE A 564 -0.08 -71.26 -10.77
N LEU A 565 0.38 -70.01 -10.93
CA LEU A 565 -0.34 -69.01 -11.71
C LEU A 565 -0.51 -69.42 -13.18
N SER A 566 0.51 -70.03 -13.78
CA SER A 566 0.44 -70.49 -15.17
C SER A 566 -0.59 -71.61 -15.41
N ARG A 567 -0.92 -72.40 -14.37
CA ARG A 567 -1.86 -73.53 -14.48
C ARG A 567 -3.31 -73.08 -14.46
N GLN A 568 -3.61 -71.93 -13.89
CA GLN A 568 -4.97 -71.43 -13.71
C GLN A 568 -5.55 -70.86 -15.00
N ALA A 569 -6.78 -71.24 -15.33
CA ALA A 569 -7.45 -70.80 -16.57
C ALA A 569 -7.60 -69.27 -16.65
N GLU A 570 -7.89 -68.64 -15.51
CA GLU A 570 -8.12 -67.18 -15.40
C GLU A 570 -6.88 -66.34 -15.73
N TYR A 571 -5.67 -66.87 -15.46
CA TYR A 571 -4.40 -66.16 -15.69
C TYR A 571 -3.69 -66.58 -16.98
N ARG A 572 -4.34 -67.37 -17.86
CA ARG A 572 -3.78 -67.80 -19.15
C ARG A 572 -3.89 -66.76 -20.27
N SER A 573 -4.72 -65.72 -20.11
CA SER A 573 -4.86 -64.65 -21.12
C SER A 573 -3.51 -63.96 -21.43
N GLU A 574 -3.20 -63.76 -22.72
CA GLU A 574 -2.01 -63.00 -23.18
C GLU A 574 -2.07 -61.51 -22.80
N ALA A 575 -3.25 -61.00 -22.47
CA ALA A 575 -3.45 -59.66 -21.94
C ALA A 575 -3.01 -59.52 -20.47
N LEU A 576 -2.48 -60.57 -19.83
CA LEU A 576 -1.93 -60.52 -18.47
C LEU A 576 -0.44 -60.85 -18.50
N LYS A 577 0.39 -59.99 -17.93
CA LYS A 577 1.84 -60.24 -17.75
C LYS A 577 2.18 -60.11 -16.28
N PHE A 578 3.00 -61.01 -15.77
CA PHE A 578 3.32 -61.09 -14.35
C PHE A 578 4.79 -60.75 -14.09
N GLU A 579 5.04 -59.96 -13.05
CA GLU A 579 6.37 -59.71 -12.49
C GLU A 579 6.39 -60.15 -11.02
N ILE A 580 7.15 -61.18 -10.73
CA ILE A 580 7.32 -61.71 -9.37
C ILE A 580 8.68 -61.23 -8.86
N ILE A 581 8.70 -60.42 -7.80
CA ILE A 581 9.89 -59.78 -7.28
C ILE A 581 10.17 -60.33 -5.88
N LEU A 582 11.27 -61.05 -5.73
CA LEU A 582 11.83 -61.47 -4.45
C LEU A 582 12.78 -60.38 -3.95
N ILE A 583 12.58 -59.91 -2.72
CA ILE A 583 13.34 -58.81 -2.13
C ILE A 583 13.83 -59.18 -0.75
N GLY A 584 15.11 -58.92 -0.50
CA GLY A 584 15.74 -59.10 0.80
C GLY A 584 16.86 -58.08 0.99
N ARG A 585 17.52 -58.11 2.14
CA ARG A 585 18.67 -57.22 2.38
C ARG A 585 19.93 -57.74 1.69
N THR A 586 20.20 -59.04 1.82
CA THR A 586 21.40 -59.71 1.30
C THR A 586 21.01 -60.92 0.45
N ILE A 587 21.85 -61.23 -0.54
CA ILE A 587 21.74 -62.41 -1.40
C ILE A 587 22.95 -63.28 -1.10
N SER A 588 22.75 -64.57 -0.84
CA SER A 588 23.79 -65.50 -0.42
C SER A 588 24.82 -65.67 -1.54
N GLU A 589 26.11 -65.60 -1.18
CA GLU A 589 27.21 -65.88 -2.11
C GLU A 589 27.22 -67.34 -2.57
N GLY A 590 26.65 -68.26 -1.78
CA GLY A 590 26.53 -69.68 -2.11
C GLY A 590 25.31 -70.05 -2.96
N ALA A 591 24.45 -69.08 -3.32
CA ALA A 591 23.26 -69.30 -4.14
C ALA A 591 23.62 -69.36 -5.64
N PHE A 592 24.11 -70.52 -6.08
CA PHE A 592 24.62 -70.73 -7.43
C PHE A 592 23.54 -70.49 -8.50
N ASP A 593 22.30 -70.93 -8.27
CA ASP A 593 21.22 -70.78 -9.24
C ASP A 593 20.80 -69.32 -9.42
N ILE A 594 20.75 -68.55 -8.32
CA ILE A 594 20.46 -67.10 -8.40
C ILE A 594 21.53 -66.38 -9.19
N GLN A 595 22.82 -66.59 -8.86
CA GLN A 595 23.92 -65.91 -9.53
C GLN A 595 24.03 -66.29 -11.01
N GLY A 596 23.87 -67.58 -11.33
CA GLY A 596 23.83 -68.06 -12.70
C GLY A 596 22.73 -67.39 -13.51
N ARG A 597 21.48 -67.41 -13.01
CA ARG A 597 20.34 -66.81 -13.70
C ARG A 597 20.44 -65.29 -13.86
N LEU A 598 20.99 -64.57 -12.87
CA LEU A 598 21.24 -63.13 -12.98
C LEU A 598 22.24 -62.83 -14.10
N LYS A 599 23.31 -63.61 -14.20
CA LYS A 599 24.33 -63.46 -15.24
C LYS A 599 23.78 -63.78 -16.63
N ASP A 600 23.02 -64.87 -16.75
CA ASP A 600 22.43 -65.30 -18.03
C ASP A 600 21.43 -64.28 -18.59
N ASN A 601 20.77 -63.51 -17.73
CA ASN A 601 19.79 -62.49 -18.12
C ASN A 601 20.36 -61.06 -18.11
N ALA A 602 21.63 -60.86 -17.79
CA ALA A 602 22.24 -59.53 -17.67
C ALA A 602 22.15 -58.70 -18.97
N GLU A 603 22.28 -59.36 -20.13
CA GLU A 603 22.22 -58.73 -21.46
C GLU A 603 20.84 -58.11 -21.77
N ARG A 604 19.80 -58.46 -21.01
CA ARG A 604 18.45 -57.90 -21.17
C ARG A 604 18.32 -56.49 -20.58
N GLY A 605 19.30 -56.02 -19.80
CA GLY A 605 19.29 -54.68 -19.21
C GLY A 605 18.27 -54.46 -18.10
N GLU A 606 17.63 -55.52 -17.60
CA GLU A 606 16.67 -55.47 -16.50
C GLU A 606 17.33 -55.90 -15.18
N SER A 607 17.50 -54.95 -14.25
CA SER A 607 18.18 -55.22 -12.98
C SER A 607 17.44 -56.25 -12.13
N GLY A 608 18.17 -57.28 -11.67
CA GLY A 608 17.65 -58.36 -10.84
C GLY A 608 16.89 -59.45 -11.59
N LEU A 609 16.82 -59.41 -12.93
CA LEU A 609 16.06 -60.39 -13.72
C LEU A 609 16.69 -61.79 -13.64
N VAL A 610 15.90 -62.78 -13.23
CA VAL A 610 16.33 -64.20 -13.17
C VAL A 610 15.53 -65.10 -14.11
N SER A 611 14.41 -64.61 -14.65
CA SER A 611 13.64 -65.36 -15.65
C SER A 611 12.77 -64.45 -16.51
N THR A 612 12.62 -64.82 -17.78
CA THR A 612 11.88 -64.09 -18.82
C THR A 612 10.57 -64.79 -19.18
N GLY A 613 9.79 -64.14 -20.06
CA GLY A 613 8.50 -64.65 -20.56
C GLY A 613 7.32 -63.93 -19.92
N LYS A 614 6.16 -64.60 -19.91
CA LYS A 614 4.92 -64.07 -19.34
C LYS A 614 5.00 -63.85 -17.82
N PHE A 615 5.73 -64.72 -17.12
CA PHE A 615 5.99 -64.66 -15.69
C PHE A 615 7.46 -64.29 -15.47
N LYS A 616 7.76 -62.99 -15.60
CA LYS A 616 9.09 -62.49 -15.29
C LYS A 616 9.33 -62.61 -13.79
N ARG A 617 10.55 -63.01 -13.43
CA ARG A 617 10.97 -63.17 -12.03
C ARG A 617 12.20 -62.32 -11.79
N TYR A 618 12.20 -61.63 -10.66
CA TYR A 618 13.28 -60.77 -10.24
C TYR A 618 13.73 -61.15 -8.83
N VAL A 619 15.05 -61.12 -8.61
CA VAL A 619 15.66 -61.17 -7.29
C VAL A 619 16.41 -59.85 -7.11
N LYS A 620 15.98 -59.06 -6.12
CA LYS A 620 16.56 -57.74 -5.83
C LYS A 620 16.95 -57.66 -4.37
N ASN A 621 17.91 -56.78 -4.08
CA ASN A 621 18.16 -56.35 -2.71
C ASN A 621 17.61 -54.92 -2.49
N TRP A 622 17.39 -54.56 -1.22
CA TRP A 622 16.89 -53.23 -0.85
C TRP A 622 17.78 -52.09 -1.39
N TYR A 623 19.10 -52.29 -1.42
CA TYR A 623 20.05 -51.32 -1.98
C TYR A 623 19.83 -51.06 -3.48
N THR A 624 19.38 -52.05 -4.24
CA THR A 624 19.02 -51.89 -5.66
C THR A 624 17.83 -50.94 -5.81
N ILE A 625 16.83 -51.03 -4.91
CA ILE A 625 15.68 -50.13 -4.90
C ILE A 625 16.12 -48.70 -4.57
N PHE A 626 16.98 -48.54 -3.56
CA PHE A 626 17.49 -47.23 -3.16
C PHE A 626 18.31 -46.57 -4.27
N HIS A 627 19.26 -47.28 -4.87
CA HIS A 627 20.06 -46.76 -5.97
C HIS A 627 19.20 -46.44 -7.21
N HIS A 628 18.17 -47.25 -7.50
CA HIS A 628 17.27 -46.95 -8.61
C HIS A 628 16.49 -45.65 -8.37
N PHE A 629 15.99 -45.42 -7.16
CA PHE A 629 15.35 -44.16 -6.80
C PHE A 629 16.33 -42.98 -6.93
N GLU A 630 17.53 -43.13 -6.38
CA GLU A 630 18.57 -42.10 -6.46
C GLU A 630 18.89 -41.78 -7.92
N LEU A 631 19.19 -42.76 -8.77
CA LEU A 631 19.52 -42.54 -10.18
C LEU A 631 18.38 -41.87 -10.95
N THR A 632 17.13 -42.26 -10.69
CA THR A 632 15.95 -41.73 -11.40
C THR A 632 15.65 -40.30 -10.97
N ASN A 633 15.87 -39.95 -9.70
CA ASN A 633 15.49 -38.65 -9.13
C ASN A 633 16.68 -37.73 -8.84
N GLN A 634 17.91 -38.16 -9.13
CA GLN A 634 19.15 -37.44 -8.77
C GLN A 634 19.15 -36.02 -9.30
N TYR A 635 18.70 -35.85 -10.55
CA TYR A 635 18.65 -34.55 -11.20
C TYR A 635 17.77 -33.58 -10.39
N LEU A 636 16.52 -33.97 -10.12
CA LEU A 636 15.55 -33.14 -9.39
C LEU A 636 16.02 -32.86 -7.95
N LEU A 637 16.47 -33.89 -7.24
CA LEU A 637 16.91 -33.77 -5.84
C LEU A 637 18.16 -32.89 -5.71
N LYS A 638 19.10 -32.96 -6.66
CA LYS A 638 20.28 -32.09 -6.70
C LYS A 638 19.93 -30.63 -6.93
N HIS A 639 18.92 -30.36 -7.77
CA HIS A 639 18.42 -29.00 -8.01
C HIS A 639 17.61 -28.44 -6.84
N LEU A 640 16.88 -29.29 -6.10
CA LEU A 640 16.14 -28.93 -4.89
C LEU A 640 17.06 -28.62 -3.68
N LYS A 641 18.32 -29.07 -3.68
CA LYS A 641 19.32 -28.83 -2.61
C LYS A 641 18.78 -29.09 -1.19
N MET A 642 18.10 -30.22 -1.03
CA MET A 642 17.50 -30.67 0.22
C MET A 642 18.52 -30.74 1.37
N LYS A 643 18.15 -30.25 2.56
CA LYS A 643 18.89 -30.56 3.80
C LYS A 643 18.63 -32.02 4.17
N ARG A 644 19.68 -32.78 4.50
CA ARG A 644 19.54 -34.16 4.98
C ARG A 644 19.06 -34.15 6.42
N GLU A 645 18.12 -35.02 6.76
CA GLU A 645 17.71 -35.24 8.14
C GLU A 645 18.83 -35.99 8.90
N ASP A 646 19.09 -35.59 10.16
CA ASP A 646 19.95 -36.37 11.06
C ASP A 646 19.12 -37.48 11.70
N LEU A 647 19.31 -38.71 11.23
CA LEU A 647 18.57 -39.88 11.66
C LEU A 647 19.30 -40.68 12.76
N SER A 648 20.54 -40.32 13.10
CA SER A 648 21.43 -41.08 14.00
C SER A 648 20.90 -41.27 15.43
N ARG A 649 19.93 -40.44 15.84
CA ARG A 649 19.33 -40.46 17.18
C ARG A 649 17.97 -41.16 17.24
N LYS A 650 17.43 -41.61 16.10
CA LYS A 650 16.10 -42.24 16.06
C LYS A 650 16.20 -43.73 16.36
N THR A 651 15.24 -44.24 17.13
CA THR A 651 15.11 -45.67 17.40
C THR A 651 14.45 -46.39 16.23
N SER A 652 14.66 -47.71 16.13
CA SER A 652 14.04 -48.55 15.09
C SER A 652 12.51 -48.44 15.07
N SER A 653 11.86 -48.44 16.25
CA SER A 653 10.39 -48.32 16.35
C SER A 653 9.88 -46.95 15.90
N GLN A 654 10.62 -45.86 16.16
CA GLN A 654 10.25 -44.52 15.70
C GLN A 654 10.33 -44.42 14.17
N LEU A 655 11.40 -44.96 13.57
CA LEU A 655 11.56 -44.99 12.11
C LEU A 655 10.46 -45.80 11.44
N ILE A 656 10.12 -46.98 11.98
CA ILE A 656 9.05 -47.84 11.45
C ILE A 656 7.69 -47.13 11.51
N ASN A 657 7.33 -46.53 12.66
CA ASN A 657 6.05 -45.82 12.80
C ASN A 657 5.94 -44.64 11.82
N GLU A 658 6.98 -43.81 11.72
CA GLU A 658 6.99 -42.69 10.76
C GLU A 658 6.81 -43.20 9.33
N LEU A 659 7.56 -44.24 8.92
CA LEU A 659 7.50 -44.82 7.58
C LEU A 659 6.12 -45.40 7.22
N GLN A 660 5.34 -45.85 8.21
CA GLN A 660 3.97 -46.36 8.03
C GLN A 660 2.95 -45.22 7.84
N GLU A 661 3.20 -44.05 8.42
CA GLU A 661 2.29 -42.89 8.34
C GLU A 661 2.47 -42.06 7.04
N PHE A 662 3.65 -42.09 6.40
CA PHE A 662 3.94 -41.29 5.19
C PHE A 662 3.06 -41.58 3.96
N GLY A 663 2.34 -42.72 3.94
CA GLY A 663 1.47 -43.12 2.83
C GLY A 663 0.00 -42.73 2.96
N GLN A 664 -0.42 -42.09 4.05
CA GLN A 664 -1.78 -41.57 4.23
C GLN A 664 -1.93 -40.14 3.70
#